data_AF-A0A6L7MY79-F1
#
_entry.id   AF-A0A6L7MY79-F1
#
_cell.length_a   1.000
_cell.length_b   1.000
_cell.length_c   1.000
_cell.angle_alpha   90.00
_cell.angle_beta   90.00
_cell.angle_gamma   90.00
#
_symmetry.space_group_name_H-M   'P 1'
#
loop_
_entity.id
_entity.type
_entity.pdbx_description
1 polymer ?
#
loop_
_entity_poly.entity_id
_entity_poly.type
_entity_poly.pdbx_seq_one_letter_code
_entity_poly.pdbx_strand_id
1 'polypeptide(L)'
;MAKYFIEAWDKPIFGRVSSGQIDELQDGATEGVTLEVGRGHEDMRMAQELLSAEGKSIPDLSAVFVGIRNPYDMAVSTYFYLRATHRRHEDKSRYQMAMDLDFETFWCSDGPSLTSPVERWLTLDGEVLPNLRLVRFESIDEDLARFAREFGFNAAQLPHLNPTEHEHYSMYLTPNAEEAIFARFRYFFDAGLYPRERVRRKLWSRLSALGKSKRNASTASTTVPATGDDITAALQSSIDDAAPGEIVQLPPGSFTLSQTIKLRSGVTLQGGTGQRRTSLTLAPGTNGHMFTNISHQQGNTSIALKNLILRGNAKHQHKADGVKHLVWCNLILFRRVKDATISNITAHDCRQTVLHLNHCTDISVDGLECHGMGWSAVSTSHADNLTVRNSSFHNSGLDTRHSAVHLDGGNGARIQCTVDTCTGNGVMLDSKFSPLQNVVVEATSRRCLRGIGVMGDHENRIRNVLLRRCEVSENNVGMVVSNTSHVFIDECTIRDSQEAGLVLQGQHGGSNVVVHGCHFERNLVDVQERDTSRDNYFVGNNIHFIPKRPPPRHDRKVVDSYTAPCTVCGSMSEFVHHGGSVRESYRCEVCRASLRHRGQAKAILEAYGQDERSFSALAQSPSFRNLSIYEPGLVGPFRKYLDKLPNYIQSYLWDDLPLGATKDGIQNQDLEDLRMESSSLDLVITSDIFEHIRHPYRGFRELHRVLRVGGRHIFTIPLQHPMRPTTVSRVDTSGNEDVFLLEARYHIAGDGGKSLVYTDFGEDMLAELEEIGFSTKVSFIDNDRPLCAKNITFVSTKKRA
;
A
#
# COMPACT_ATOMS: atom_id res chain seq x y z
N MET A 1 -27.80 -7.37 39.74
CA MET A 1 -26.65 -8.32 39.62
C MET A 1 -26.06 -8.68 40.98
N ALA A 2 -25.91 -7.70 41.89
CA ALA A 2 -25.31 -7.91 43.21
C ALA A 2 -25.99 -9.03 44.03
N LYS A 3 -27.32 -9.14 43.95
CA LYS A 3 -28.10 -10.20 44.62
C LYS A 3 -27.63 -11.61 44.26
N TYR A 4 -27.59 -11.94 42.96
CA TYR A 4 -27.18 -13.25 42.47
C TYR A 4 -25.72 -13.57 42.78
N PHE A 5 -24.86 -12.54 42.79
CA PHE A 5 -23.46 -12.71 43.17
C PHE A 5 -23.33 -13.03 44.66
N ILE A 6 -24.08 -12.35 45.53
CA ILE A 6 -24.11 -12.63 46.97
C ILE A 6 -24.67 -14.02 47.28
N GLU A 7 -25.68 -14.48 46.53
CA GLU A 7 -26.23 -15.84 46.65
C GLU A 7 -25.21 -16.94 46.26
N ALA A 8 -24.21 -16.62 45.44
CA ALA A 8 -23.20 -17.58 44.97
C ALA A 8 -22.08 -17.87 46.01
N TRP A 9 -21.88 -16.99 46.98
CA TRP A 9 -20.73 -17.04 47.89
C TRP A 9 -21.13 -17.43 49.32
N ASP A 10 -20.24 -18.17 49.98
CA ASP A 10 -20.39 -18.48 51.39
C ASP A 10 -20.22 -17.21 52.24
N LYS A 11 -21.00 -17.14 53.32
CA LYS A 11 -20.98 -16.02 54.27
C LYS A 11 -19.86 -16.23 55.31
N PRO A 12 -19.20 -15.17 55.81
CA PRO A 12 -19.57 -13.76 55.64
C PRO A 12 -19.02 -13.12 54.35
N ILE A 13 -19.82 -12.25 53.74
CA ILE A 13 -19.46 -11.47 52.55
C ILE A 13 -19.24 -10.01 52.96
N PHE A 14 -18.11 -9.45 52.54
CA PHE A 14 -17.80 -8.03 52.72
C PHE A 14 -17.63 -7.39 51.34
N GLY A 15 -18.19 -6.21 51.12
CA GLY A 15 -18.07 -5.55 49.83
C GLY A 15 -18.35 -4.07 49.86
N ARG A 16 -17.86 -3.37 48.84
CA ARG A 16 -18.29 -2.00 48.50
C ARG A 16 -19.02 -2.02 47.18
N VAL A 17 -20.19 -1.38 47.16
CA VAL A 17 -21.07 -1.35 45.99
C VAL A 17 -21.60 0.07 45.79
N SER A 18 -22.02 0.39 44.58
CA SER A 18 -22.68 1.66 44.30
C SER A 18 -24.02 1.77 45.05
N SER A 19 -24.50 3.00 45.28
CA SER A 19 -25.79 3.23 45.95
C SER A 19 -26.94 2.48 45.29
N GLY A 20 -27.02 2.47 43.96
CA GLY A 20 -28.07 1.75 43.23
C GLY A 20 -28.03 0.22 43.39
N GLN A 21 -26.85 -0.36 43.64
CA GLN A 21 -26.73 -1.80 43.92
C GLN A 21 -27.14 -2.15 45.36
N ILE A 22 -27.03 -1.21 46.30
CA ILE A 22 -27.57 -1.38 47.66
C ILE A 22 -29.09 -1.40 47.59
N ASP A 23 -29.69 -0.54 46.78
CA ASP A 23 -31.14 -0.53 46.55
C ASP A 23 -31.64 -1.85 45.95
N GLU A 24 -30.89 -2.49 45.04
CA GLU A 24 -31.20 -3.83 44.48
C GLU A 24 -31.23 -4.95 45.54
N LEU A 25 -30.62 -4.74 46.72
CA LEU A 25 -30.47 -5.75 47.78
C LEU A 25 -31.42 -5.56 48.96
N GLN A 26 -32.21 -4.48 48.98
CA GLN A 26 -33.12 -4.17 50.09
C GLN A 26 -34.24 -5.23 50.28
N ASP A 27 -34.50 -6.08 49.28
CA ASP A 27 -35.55 -7.11 49.28
C ASP A 27 -35.08 -8.55 49.64
N GLY A 28 -33.84 -8.79 50.12
CA GLY A 28 -33.49 -10.12 50.65
C GLY A 28 -32.02 -10.41 50.97
N ALA A 29 -31.83 -11.25 52.00
CA ALA A 29 -30.61 -11.93 52.46
C ALA A 29 -29.42 -11.05 52.91
N THR A 30 -29.61 -10.25 53.95
CA THR A 30 -28.55 -9.42 54.60
C THR A 30 -27.77 -10.13 55.70
N GLU A 31 -28.23 -11.29 56.18
CA GLU A 31 -27.55 -12.03 57.24
C GLU A 31 -26.17 -12.52 56.76
N GLY A 32 -25.10 -12.09 57.42
CA GLY A 32 -23.72 -12.40 57.04
C GLY A 32 -23.17 -11.57 55.88
N VAL A 33 -23.85 -10.51 55.44
CA VAL A 33 -23.41 -9.65 54.33
C VAL A 33 -23.22 -8.22 54.84
N THR A 34 -22.00 -7.69 54.74
CA THR A 34 -21.64 -6.32 55.12
C THR A 34 -21.26 -5.53 53.86
N LEU A 35 -22.10 -4.58 53.47
CA LEU A 35 -21.87 -3.73 52.30
C LEU A 35 -21.73 -2.27 52.69
N GLU A 36 -20.69 -1.62 52.17
CA GLU A 36 -20.48 -0.19 52.29
C GLU A 36 -20.76 0.52 50.95
N VAL A 37 -21.24 1.76 51.03
CA VAL A 37 -21.47 2.58 49.83
C VAL A 37 -20.11 3.03 49.29
N GLY A 38 -19.76 2.53 48.11
CA GLY A 38 -18.57 2.91 47.36
C GLY A 38 -18.89 3.69 46.09
N ARG A 39 -17.87 3.91 45.26
CA ARG A 39 -18.01 4.42 43.89
C ARG A 39 -18.47 3.34 42.92
N GLY A 40 -18.33 2.06 43.27
CA GLY A 40 -18.76 0.90 42.47
C GLY A 40 -17.79 0.53 41.33
N HIS A 41 -16.61 1.13 41.30
CA HIS A 41 -15.55 0.95 40.30
C HIS A 41 -14.16 1.16 40.91
N GLU A 42 -13.98 0.75 42.16
CA GLU A 42 -12.70 0.76 42.86
C GLU A 42 -11.68 -0.11 42.10
N ASP A 43 -10.48 0.42 41.88
CA ASP A 43 -9.38 -0.28 41.20
C ASP A 43 -8.50 -1.05 42.20
N MET A 44 -7.48 -1.80 41.73
CA MET A 44 -6.64 -2.65 42.59
C MET A 44 -5.94 -1.86 43.69
N ARG A 45 -5.50 -0.63 43.42
CA ARG A 45 -4.87 0.22 44.44
C ARG A 45 -5.91 0.62 45.49
N MET A 46 -7.07 1.09 45.06
CA MET A 46 -8.14 1.46 46.00
C MET A 46 -8.58 0.26 46.84
N ALA A 47 -8.69 -0.93 46.23
CA ALA A 47 -9.00 -2.17 46.94
C ALA A 47 -7.90 -2.53 47.96
N GLN A 48 -6.62 -2.34 47.62
CA GLN A 48 -5.50 -2.60 48.52
C GLN A 48 -5.51 -1.63 49.71
N GLU A 49 -5.74 -0.33 49.47
CA GLU A 49 -5.85 0.68 50.53
C GLU A 49 -6.97 0.34 51.52
N LEU A 50 -8.11 -0.12 51.00
CA LEU A 50 -9.25 -0.54 51.81
C LEU A 50 -8.96 -1.79 52.64
N LEU A 51 -8.39 -2.83 52.04
CA LEU A 51 -8.03 -4.06 52.76
C LEU A 51 -6.93 -3.80 53.81
N SER A 52 -6.01 -2.89 53.53
CA SER A 52 -4.91 -2.54 54.44
C SER A 52 -5.43 -1.88 55.73
N ALA A 53 -6.53 -1.12 55.67
CA ALA A 53 -7.19 -0.56 56.86
C ALA A 53 -7.71 -1.63 57.82
N GLU A 54 -8.02 -2.83 57.30
CA GLU A 54 -8.46 -4.01 58.05
C GLU A 54 -7.32 -5.01 58.30
N GLY A 55 -6.06 -4.61 58.05
CA GLY A 55 -4.88 -5.47 58.23
C GLY A 55 -4.76 -6.62 57.22
N LYS A 56 -5.42 -6.52 56.06
CA LYS A 56 -5.40 -7.50 54.98
C LYS A 56 -4.68 -6.97 53.75
N SER A 57 -4.16 -7.87 52.91
CA SER A 57 -3.49 -7.52 51.66
C SER A 57 -4.08 -8.30 50.48
N ILE A 58 -4.16 -7.71 49.29
CA ILE A 58 -4.65 -8.39 48.09
C ILE A 58 -3.82 -9.65 47.77
N PRO A 59 -2.47 -9.64 47.85
CA PRO A 59 -1.66 -10.85 47.64
C PRO A 59 -1.95 -11.99 48.61
N ASP A 60 -2.50 -11.69 49.80
CA ASP A 60 -2.83 -12.70 50.82
C ASP A 60 -4.21 -13.35 50.60
N LEU A 61 -5.00 -12.84 49.64
CA LEU A 61 -6.29 -13.42 49.27
C LEU A 61 -6.10 -14.73 48.50
N SER A 62 -7.00 -15.69 48.71
CA SER A 62 -7.00 -16.95 47.97
C SER A 62 -7.17 -16.76 46.46
N ALA A 63 -7.98 -15.79 46.05
CA ALA A 63 -8.19 -15.41 44.66
C ALA A 63 -8.71 -13.97 44.55
N VAL A 64 -8.42 -13.34 43.42
CA VAL A 64 -8.99 -12.05 43.02
C VAL A 64 -9.66 -12.21 41.66
N PHE A 65 -10.97 -12.01 41.59
CA PHE A 65 -11.71 -12.16 40.34
C PHE A 65 -11.93 -10.81 39.65
N VAL A 66 -11.57 -10.73 38.37
CA VAL A 66 -11.80 -9.55 37.55
C VAL A 66 -12.63 -9.93 36.33
N GLY A 67 -13.79 -9.28 36.20
CA GLY A 67 -14.67 -9.41 35.05
C GLY A 67 -14.13 -8.64 33.84
N ILE A 68 -14.00 -9.31 32.70
CA ILE A 68 -13.60 -8.69 31.43
C ILE A 68 -14.64 -9.00 30.34
N ARG A 69 -14.71 -8.13 29.32
CA ARG A 69 -15.63 -8.27 28.19
C ARG A 69 -14.90 -7.90 26.91
N ASN A 70 -15.26 -8.56 25.81
CA ASN A 70 -14.77 -8.28 24.47
C ASN A 70 -14.90 -6.76 24.19
N PRO A 71 -13.80 -6.05 23.92
CA PRO A 71 -13.81 -4.60 23.75
C PRO A 71 -14.75 -4.10 22.65
N TYR A 72 -14.90 -4.87 21.57
CA TYR A 72 -15.78 -4.48 20.45
C TYR A 72 -17.26 -4.65 20.79
N ASP A 73 -17.61 -5.75 21.46
CA ASP A 73 -18.98 -5.97 21.95
C ASP A 73 -19.36 -4.93 23.01
N MET A 74 -18.44 -4.64 23.93
CA MET A 74 -18.61 -3.59 24.93
C MET A 74 -18.82 -2.20 24.27
N ALA A 75 -18.10 -1.89 23.19
CA ALA A 75 -18.25 -0.63 22.48
C ALA A 75 -19.64 -0.48 21.82
N VAL A 76 -20.15 -1.55 21.19
CA VAL A 76 -21.48 -1.57 20.57
C VAL A 76 -22.57 -1.48 21.63
N SER A 77 -22.47 -2.30 22.67
CA SER A 77 -23.42 -2.30 23.78
C SER A 77 -23.50 -0.93 24.47
N THR A 78 -22.34 -0.27 24.68
CA THR A 78 -22.28 1.09 25.25
C THR A 78 -22.98 2.11 24.35
N TYR A 79 -22.75 2.08 23.04
CA TYR A 79 -23.37 3.02 22.10
C TYR A 79 -24.90 2.93 22.13
N PHE A 80 -25.45 1.72 22.07
CA PHE A 80 -26.91 1.53 22.12
C PHE A 80 -27.51 1.78 23.51
N TYR A 81 -26.78 1.48 24.59
CA TYR A 81 -27.21 1.79 25.96
C TYR A 81 -27.39 3.30 26.15
N LEU A 82 -26.41 4.10 25.72
CA LEU A 82 -26.48 5.56 25.82
C LEU A 82 -27.70 6.12 25.06
N ARG A 83 -28.01 5.58 23.89
CA ARG A 83 -29.20 5.98 23.10
C ARG A 83 -30.50 5.58 23.79
N ALA A 84 -30.57 4.36 24.32
CA ALA A 84 -31.76 3.84 25.01
C ALA A 84 -32.08 4.60 26.31
N THR A 85 -31.06 5.12 26.97
CA THR A 85 -31.18 5.79 28.29
C THR A 85 -31.02 7.32 28.23
N HIS A 86 -30.86 7.91 27.05
CA HIS A 86 -30.64 9.36 26.83
C HIS A 86 -31.63 10.25 27.57
N ARG A 87 -32.93 9.94 27.55
CA ARG A 87 -33.99 10.73 28.23
C ARG A 87 -33.80 10.88 29.74
N ARG A 88 -33.02 10.00 30.38
CA ARG A 88 -32.73 10.06 31.83
C ARG A 88 -31.46 10.87 32.13
N HIS A 89 -30.72 11.27 31.10
CA HIS A 89 -29.38 11.84 31.19
C HIS A 89 -29.17 12.92 30.11
N GLU A 90 -30.21 13.70 29.82
CA GLU A 90 -30.19 14.77 28.79
C GLU A 90 -29.16 15.86 29.10
N ASP A 91 -28.78 16.00 30.37
CA ASP A 91 -27.74 16.90 30.87
C ASP A 91 -26.31 16.48 30.48
N LYS A 92 -26.12 15.25 29.98
CA LYS A 92 -24.80 14.69 29.68
C LYS A 92 -24.51 14.70 28.18
N SER A 93 -23.54 15.51 27.78
CA SER A 93 -23.12 15.69 26.37
C SER A 93 -22.86 14.39 25.61
N ARG A 94 -22.33 13.36 26.27
CA ARG A 94 -22.03 12.06 25.63
C ARG A 94 -23.28 11.27 25.24
N TYR A 95 -24.37 11.38 26.01
CA TYR A 95 -25.64 10.75 25.64
C TYR A 95 -26.23 11.46 24.41
N GLN A 96 -26.13 12.79 24.37
CA GLN A 96 -26.54 13.59 23.22
C GLN A 96 -25.70 13.24 21.98
N MET A 97 -24.37 13.13 22.11
CA MET A 97 -23.49 12.68 21.03
C MET A 97 -23.85 11.29 20.51
N ALA A 98 -24.22 10.35 21.39
CA ALA A 98 -24.64 9.02 20.95
C ALA A 98 -25.95 9.05 20.15
N MET A 99 -26.83 10.02 20.41
CA MET A 99 -28.05 10.24 19.62
C MET A 99 -27.73 10.88 18.26
N ASP A 100 -26.85 11.88 18.26
CA ASP A 100 -26.56 12.74 17.10
C ASP A 100 -25.58 12.10 16.10
N LEU A 101 -24.67 11.24 16.57
CA LEU A 101 -23.60 10.66 15.74
C LEU A 101 -23.88 9.19 15.41
N ASP A 102 -23.42 8.74 14.23
CA ASP A 102 -23.36 7.32 13.91
C ASP A 102 -22.30 6.59 14.73
N PHE A 103 -22.32 5.25 14.75
CA PHE A 103 -21.42 4.44 15.59
C PHE A 103 -19.93 4.76 15.35
N GLU A 104 -19.50 4.89 14.09
CA GLU A 104 -18.09 5.17 13.77
C GLU A 104 -17.73 6.58 14.23
N THR A 105 -18.52 7.59 13.87
CA THR A 105 -18.24 8.98 14.23
C THR A 105 -18.30 9.19 15.74
N PHE A 106 -19.18 8.49 16.45
CA PHE A 106 -19.24 8.50 17.90
C PHE A 106 -17.93 7.99 18.53
N TRP A 107 -17.42 6.84 18.09
CA TRP A 107 -16.19 6.26 18.64
C TRP A 107 -14.92 6.96 18.18
N CYS A 108 -14.91 7.56 16.99
CA CYS A 108 -13.81 8.38 16.49
C CYS A 108 -13.78 9.79 17.07
N SER A 109 -14.85 10.25 17.73
CA SER A 109 -14.87 11.57 18.36
C SER A 109 -14.05 11.60 19.66
N ASP A 110 -13.39 12.73 19.93
CA ASP A 110 -12.64 12.99 21.17
C ASP A 110 -13.59 13.17 22.37
N GLY A 111 -14.27 12.09 22.76
CA GLY A 111 -15.12 12.04 23.92
C GLY A 111 -14.38 11.53 25.17
N PRO A 112 -14.63 12.07 26.37
CA PRO A 112 -13.94 11.68 27.61
C PRO A 112 -14.02 10.17 27.88
N SER A 113 -12.94 9.53 28.35
CA SER A 113 -12.94 8.08 28.69
C SER A 113 -14.11 7.74 29.62
N LEU A 114 -14.89 6.70 29.28
CA LEU A 114 -15.98 6.20 30.16
C LEU A 114 -15.42 5.37 31.32
N THR A 115 -14.16 4.94 31.22
CA THR A 115 -13.55 4.00 32.16
C THR A 115 -12.14 4.48 32.47
N SER A 116 -11.72 4.30 33.72
CA SER A 116 -10.29 4.33 34.05
C SER A 116 -9.55 3.30 33.17
N PRO A 117 -8.22 3.40 33.02
CA PRO A 117 -7.46 2.39 32.31
C PRO A 117 -7.67 1.01 32.95
N VAL A 118 -8.03 0.02 32.14
CA VAL A 118 -8.33 -1.36 32.61
C VAL A 118 -7.14 -1.98 33.36
N GLU A 119 -5.92 -1.59 32.99
CA GLU A 119 -4.68 -1.91 33.70
C GLU A 119 -4.79 -1.75 35.22
N ARG A 120 -5.48 -0.70 35.69
CA ARG A 120 -5.61 -0.43 37.13
C ARG A 120 -6.39 -1.49 37.89
N TRP A 121 -7.19 -2.31 37.21
CA TRP A 121 -7.89 -3.45 37.81
C TRP A 121 -7.14 -4.76 37.63
N LEU A 122 -6.09 -4.82 36.82
CA LEU A 122 -5.37 -6.05 36.50
C LEU A 122 -3.98 -6.10 37.13
N THR A 123 -3.42 -4.95 37.49
CA THR A 123 -2.12 -4.85 38.14
C THR A 123 -2.22 -4.18 39.51
N LEU A 124 -1.36 -4.60 40.42
CA LEU A 124 -1.07 -3.90 41.67
C LEU A 124 0.40 -3.48 41.61
N ASP A 125 0.65 -2.18 41.73
CA ASP A 125 1.98 -1.58 41.56
C ASP A 125 2.70 -1.96 40.25
N GLY A 126 1.93 -2.17 39.18
CA GLY A 126 2.43 -2.50 37.84
C GLY A 126 2.59 -3.99 37.56
N GLU A 127 2.40 -4.86 38.56
CA GLU A 127 2.55 -6.30 38.44
C GLU A 127 1.21 -7.03 38.42
N VAL A 128 1.08 -8.05 37.57
CA VAL A 128 -0.08 -8.95 37.54
C VAL A 128 0.05 -9.95 38.68
N LEU A 129 -0.95 -10.00 39.57
CA LEU A 129 -0.89 -10.86 40.74
C LEU A 129 -1.12 -12.36 40.41
N PRO A 130 -0.38 -13.30 41.01
CA PRO A 130 -0.56 -14.74 40.75
C PRO A 130 -1.94 -15.29 41.15
N ASN A 131 -2.60 -14.66 42.11
CA ASN A 131 -3.94 -15.01 42.58
C ASN A 131 -5.08 -14.35 41.76
N LEU A 132 -4.75 -13.60 40.70
CA LEU A 132 -5.74 -13.02 39.79
C LEU A 132 -6.41 -14.10 38.94
N ARG A 133 -7.73 -14.00 38.75
CA ARG A 133 -8.57 -14.84 37.91
C ARG A 133 -9.47 -13.97 37.04
N LEU A 134 -9.40 -14.19 35.72
CA LEU A 134 -10.23 -13.46 34.77
C LEU A 134 -11.54 -14.22 34.53
N VAL A 135 -12.65 -13.51 34.61
CA VAL A 135 -13.99 -14.01 34.30
C VAL A 135 -14.47 -13.28 33.04
N ARG A 136 -14.61 -13.98 31.92
CA ARG A 136 -15.05 -13.37 30.66
C ARG A 136 -16.56 -13.32 30.60
N PHE A 137 -17.11 -12.18 30.22
CA PHE A 137 -18.55 -12.03 30.04
C PHE A 137 -19.12 -13.03 29.01
N GLU A 138 -18.36 -13.33 27.96
CA GLU A 138 -18.77 -14.24 26.88
C GLU A 138 -18.87 -15.71 27.31
N SER A 139 -18.18 -16.07 28.40
CA SER A 139 -18.09 -17.43 28.93
C SER A 139 -18.28 -17.45 30.46
N ILE A 140 -19.09 -16.54 30.98
CA ILE A 140 -19.17 -16.25 32.42
C ILE A 140 -19.61 -17.47 33.23
N ASP A 141 -20.60 -18.22 32.76
CA ASP A 141 -21.10 -19.42 33.43
C ASP A 141 -20.02 -20.52 33.47
N GLU A 142 -19.24 -20.68 32.40
CA GLU A 142 -18.15 -21.66 32.31
C GLU A 142 -16.98 -21.29 33.23
N ASP A 143 -16.59 -20.01 33.23
CA ASP A 143 -15.53 -19.48 34.08
C ASP A 143 -15.92 -19.58 35.56
N LEU A 144 -17.14 -19.21 35.93
CA LEU A 144 -17.65 -19.35 37.30
C LEU A 144 -17.74 -20.81 37.73
N ALA A 145 -18.22 -21.71 36.88
CA ALA A 145 -18.26 -23.14 37.19
C ALA A 145 -16.85 -23.72 37.39
N ARG A 146 -15.85 -23.26 36.62
CA ARG A 146 -14.45 -23.65 36.79
C ARG A 146 -13.91 -23.17 38.14
N PHE A 147 -14.12 -21.90 38.46
CA PHE A 147 -13.60 -21.31 39.70
C PHE A 147 -14.33 -21.82 40.95
N ALA A 148 -15.62 -22.14 40.84
CA ALA A 148 -16.38 -22.80 41.91
C ALA A 148 -15.73 -24.12 42.32
N ARG A 149 -15.27 -24.93 41.35
CA ARG A 149 -14.52 -26.16 41.63
C ARG A 149 -13.12 -25.91 42.19
N GLU A 150 -12.45 -24.85 41.72
CA GLU A 150 -11.09 -24.51 42.15
C GLU A 150 -11.05 -24.01 43.60
N PHE A 151 -12.02 -23.19 44.01
CA PHE A 151 -12.03 -22.50 45.29
C PHE A 151 -13.13 -22.95 46.26
N GLY A 152 -14.02 -23.85 45.84
CA GLY A 152 -15.00 -24.52 46.71
C GLY A 152 -16.26 -23.73 47.04
N PHE A 153 -16.66 -22.76 46.21
CA PHE A 153 -17.92 -22.01 46.36
C PHE A 153 -19.04 -22.55 45.44
N ASN A 154 -20.28 -22.14 45.67
CA ASN A 154 -21.43 -22.57 44.86
C ASN A 154 -21.52 -21.78 43.54
N ALA A 155 -21.48 -22.46 42.40
CA ALA A 155 -21.71 -21.81 41.12
C ALA A 155 -23.18 -21.34 41.01
N ALA A 156 -23.40 -20.03 40.98
CA ALA A 156 -24.70 -19.45 40.66
C ALA A 156 -24.81 -19.13 39.16
N GLN A 157 -25.99 -19.33 38.59
CA GLN A 157 -26.29 -18.88 37.24
C GLN A 157 -26.64 -17.39 37.27
N LEU A 158 -25.90 -16.58 36.52
CA LEU A 158 -26.12 -15.13 36.49
C LEU A 158 -27.05 -14.76 35.32
N PRO A 159 -28.24 -14.19 35.58
CA PRO A 159 -29.12 -13.77 34.49
C PRO A 159 -28.58 -12.53 33.76
N HIS A 160 -28.69 -12.52 32.43
CA HIS A 160 -28.41 -11.32 31.62
C HIS A 160 -29.59 -10.36 31.69
N LEU A 161 -29.62 -9.54 32.74
CA LEU A 161 -30.68 -8.55 32.97
C LEU A 161 -30.43 -7.28 32.14
N ASN A 162 -31.52 -6.68 31.64
CA ASN A 162 -31.51 -5.44 30.84
C ASN A 162 -30.56 -5.48 29.61
N PRO A 163 -30.60 -6.52 28.76
CA PRO A 163 -29.74 -6.61 27.59
C PRO A 163 -30.08 -5.47 26.61
N THR A 164 -29.06 -4.78 26.13
CA THR A 164 -29.21 -3.79 25.07
C THR A 164 -29.46 -4.50 23.74
N GLU A 165 -30.53 -4.14 23.02
CA GLU A 165 -30.86 -4.74 21.73
C GLU A 165 -29.99 -4.14 20.61
N HIS A 166 -29.17 -4.98 19.96
CA HIS A 166 -28.34 -4.62 18.81
C HIS A 166 -27.90 -5.88 18.03
N GLU A 167 -27.44 -5.70 16.79
CA GLU A 167 -26.80 -6.78 16.04
C GLU A 167 -25.46 -7.17 16.66
N HIS A 168 -24.85 -8.26 16.17
CA HIS A 168 -23.50 -8.65 16.58
C HIS A 168 -22.48 -7.54 16.26
N TYR A 169 -21.46 -7.34 17.11
CA TYR A 169 -20.56 -6.19 16.99
C TYR A 169 -19.82 -6.09 15.64
N SER A 170 -19.59 -7.23 14.99
CA SER A 170 -18.99 -7.32 13.64
C SER A 170 -19.79 -6.63 12.54
N MET A 171 -21.06 -6.28 12.79
CA MET A 171 -21.91 -5.51 11.89
C MET A 171 -21.62 -4.00 11.94
N TYR A 172 -21.11 -3.50 13.08
CA TYR A 172 -20.84 -2.08 13.31
C TYR A 172 -19.38 -1.71 13.10
N LEU A 173 -18.47 -2.68 13.18
CA LEU A 173 -17.05 -2.45 13.02
C LEU A 173 -16.67 -1.98 11.61
N THR A 174 -16.07 -0.81 11.56
CA THR A 174 -15.31 -0.27 10.41
C THR A 174 -13.84 -0.14 10.79
N PRO A 175 -12.90 0.00 9.85
CA PRO A 175 -11.47 0.13 10.20
C PRO A 175 -11.21 1.33 11.11
N ASN A 176 -11.92 2.43 10.91
CA ASN A 176 -11.79 3.62 11.75
C ASN A 176 -12.37 3.39 13.15
N ALA A 177 -13.54 2.76 13.23
CA ALA A 177 -14.15 2.42 14.52
C ALA A 177 -13.30 1.38 15.27
N GLU A 178 -12.76 0.38 14.56
CA GLU A 178 -11.85 -0.64 15.12
C GLU A 178 -10.58 -0.01 15.67
N GLU A 179 -9.92 0.86 14.91
CA GLU A 179 -8.71 1.55 15.36
C GLU A 179 -9.01 2.47 16.56
N ALA A 180 -10.15 3.16 16.55
CA ALA A 180 -10.57 4.01 17.68
C ALA A 180 -10.87 3.18 18.94
N ILE A 181 -11.55 2.03 18.80
CA ILE A 181 -11.81 1.09 19.89
C ILE A 181 -10.48 0.48 20.37
N PHE A 182 -9.60 0.07 19.46
CA PHE A 182 -8.25 -0.42 19.79
C PHE A 182 -7.46 0.61 20.58
N ALA A 183 -7.40 1.86 20.11
CA ALA A 183 -6.66 2.91 20.79
C ALA A 183 -7.16 3.15 22.22
N ARG A 184 -8.46 2.99 22.45
CA ARG A 184 -9.14 3.24 23.73
C ARG A 184 -9.11 2.06 24.69
N PHE A 185 -9.04 0.84 24.17
CA PHE A 185 -9.00 -0.41 24.93
C PHE A 185 -7.66 -1.15 24.75
N ARG A 186 -6.61 -0.42 24.38
CA ARG A 186 -5.30 -0.94 23.92
C ARG A 186 -4.72 -2.03 24.81
N TYR A 187 -4.83 -1.82 26.13
CA TYR A 187 -4.35 -2.77 27.12
C TYR A 187 -4.86 -4.20 26.92
N PHE A 188 -6.15 -4.41 26.57
CA PHE A 188 -6.69 -5.76 26.35
C PHE A 188 -5.99 -6.48 25.19
N PHE A 189 -5.57 -5.73 24.18
CA PHE A 189 -4.92 -6.25 22.99
C PHE A 189 -3.43 -6.47 23.23
N ASP A 190 -2.75 -5.51 23.86
CA ASP A 190 -1.33 -5.58 24.19
C ASP A 190 -1.04 -6.71 25.19
N ALA A 191 -1.94 -6.93 26.16
CA ALA A 191 -1.87 -8.05 27.12
C ALA A 191 -2.30 -9.40 26.53
N GLY A 192 -2.68 -9.46 25.24
CA GLY A 192 -3.11 -10.69 24.57
C GLY A 192 -4.43 -11.28 25.08
N LEU A 193 -5.24 -10.50 25.81
CA LEU A 193 -6.51 -10.96 26.40
C LEU A 193 -7.61 -11.13 25.34
N TYR A 194 -7.60 -10.27 24.32
CA TYR A 194 -8.47 -10.36 23.14
C TYR A 194 -7.68 -10.09 21.86
N PRO A 195 -7.95 -10.81 20.76
CA PRO A 195 -7.35 -10.51 19.47
C PRO A 195 -7.98 -9.26 18.86
N ARG A 196 -7.19 -8.52 18.06
CA ARG A 196 -7.74 -7.45 17.22
C ARG A 196 -8.62 -8.05 16.13
N GLU A 197 -9.77 -7.44 15.91
CA GLU A 197 -10.66 -7.80 14.79
C GLU A 197 -10.07 -7.28 13.49
N ARG A 198 -9.96 -8.16 12.49
CA ARG A 198 -9.49 -7.77 11.15
C ARG A 198 -10.64 -7.13 10.40
N VAL A 199 -10.88 -5.85 10.69
CA VAL A 199 -11.93 -5.09 10.04
C VAL A 199 -11.43 -4.66 8.67
N ARG A 200 -11.71 -5.51 7.67
CA ARG A 200 -11.52 -5.17 6.27
C ARG A 200 -12.28 -3.87 6.02
N ARG A 201 -11.66 -2.87 5.35
CA ARG A 201 -12.36 -1.68 4.80
C ARG A 201 -13.62 -2.15 4.07
N LYS A 202 -14.76 -2.19 4.77
CA LYS A 202 -16.10 -2.35 4.19
C LYS A 202 -16.45 -1.00 3.59
N LEU A 203 -15.80 -0.66 2.47
CA LEU A 203 -16.12 0.54 1.69
C LEU A 203 -17.54 0.46 1.07
N TRP A 204 -18.24 -0.67 1.25
CA TRP A 204 -19.52 -0.98 0.61
C TRP A 204 -20.76 -0.94 1.53
N SER A 205 -20.62 -0.83 2.86
CA SER A 205 -21.79 -0.70 3.74
C SER A 205 -22.31 0.76 3.85
N ARG A 206 -21.44 1.76 3.67
CA ARG A 206 -21.87 3.18 3.70
C ARG A 206 -22.52 3.67 2.40
N LEU A 207 -22.18 3.11 1.24
CA LEU A 207 -22.88 3.41 -0.02
C LEU A 207 -24.25 2.71 -0.14
N SER A 208 -24.45 1.59 0.57
CA SER A 208 -25.76 0.94 0.66
C SER A 208 -26.70 1.59 1.70
N ALA A 209 -26.19 2.47 2.56
CA ALA A 209 -26.98 3.19 3.57
C ALA A 209 -27.70 4.44 3.01
N LEU A 210 -27.16 5.07 1.95
CA LEU A 210 -27.86 6.15 1.23
C LEU A 210 -29.05 5.66 0.39
N GLY A 211 -29.25 4.34 0.28
CA GLY A 211 -30.39 3.71 -0.38
C GLY A 211 -31.47 3.16 0.57
N LYS A 212 -31.29 3.20 1.89
CA LYS A 212 -32.30 2.67 2.85
C LYS A 212 -33.30 3.74 3.27
N SER A 213 -33.94 4.34 2.29
CA SER A 213 -35.30 4.87 2.46
C SER A 213 -36.28 3.80 1.96
N LYS A 214 -36.91 3.13 2.93
CA LYS A 214 -38.08 2.23 2.81
C LYS A 214 -37.86 0.91 2.04
N ARG A 215 -38.50 -0.14 2.59
CA ARG A 215 -39.00 -1.41 2.00
C ARG A 215 -38.43 -2.62 2.77
N ASN A 216 -39.09 -3.17 3.79
CA ASN A 216 -40.28 -4.03 3.68
C ASN A 216 -41.07 -3.95 2.37
N ALA A 217 -40.46 -4.41 1.28
CA ALA A 217 -41.18 -4.87 0.10
C ALA A 217 -40.53 -6.19 -0.31
N SER A 218 -41.33 -7.25 -0.45
CA SER A 218 -40.91 -8.47 -1.11
C SER A 218 -40.35 -8.09 -2.49
N THR A 219 -39.05 -8.32 -2.73
CA THR A 219 -38.49 -8.13 -4.06
C THR A 219 -39.23 -9.05 -5.02
N ALA A 220 -39.88 -8.49 -6.04
CA ALA A 220 -40.53 -9.29 -7.06
C ALA A 220 -39.51 -10.23 -7.72
N SER A 221 -39.92 -11.47 -7.97
CA SER A 221 -39.09 -12.47 -8.62
C SER A 221 -39.91 -13.27 -9.62
N THR A 222 -39.39 -13.46 -10.82
CA THR A 222 -39.98 -14.30 -11.86
C THR A 222 -39.12 -15.55 -12.04
N THR A 223 -39.75 -16.73 -12.01
CA THR A 223 -39.05 -18.00 -12.22
C THR A 223 -39.03 -18.35 -13.70
N VAL A 224 -37.86 -18.70 -14.23
CA VAL A 224 -37.70 -19.12 -15.63
C VAL A 224 -38.49 -20.41 -15.88
N PRO A 225 -39.37 -20.47 -16.90
CA PRO A 225 -40.03 -21.71 -17.30
C PRO A 225 -39.00 -22.69 -17.88
N ALA A 226 -38.76 -23.81 -17.22
CA ALA A 226 -37.84 -24.84 -17.70
C ALA A 226 -38.60 -26.05 -18.24
N THR A 227 -38.97 -26.01 -19.52
CA THR A 227 -39.53 -27.17 -20.24
C THR A 227 -38.46 -27.75 -21.16
N GLY A 228 -37.72 -28.76 -20.70
CA GLY A 228 -36.64 -29.42 -21.45
C GLY A 228 -35.23 -29.03 -21.00
N ASP A 229 -34.23 -29.63 -21.65
CA ASP A 229 -32.82 -29.48 -21.26
C ASP A 229 -32.23 -28.14 -21.70
N ASP A 230 -32.61 -27.60 -22.87
CA ASP A 230 -32.18 -26.29 -23.36
C ASP A 230 -33.17 -25.19 -22.96
N ILE A 231 -32.75 -24.27 -22.09
CA ILE A 231 -33.60 -23.20 -21.58
C ILE A 231 -33.29 -21.83 -22.20
N THR A 232 -32.48 -21.77 -23.26
CA THR A 232 -31.97 -20.52 -23.84
C THR A 232 -33.07 -19.50 -24.12
N ALA A 233 -34.10 -19.91 -24.87
CA ALA A 233 -35.19 -19.02 -25.26
C ALA A 233 -36.04 -18.57 -24.06
N ALA A 234 -36.36 -19.49 -23.15
CA ALA A 234 -37.15 -19.19 -21.95
C ALA A 234 -36.40 -18.26 -20.99
N LEU A 235 -35.10 -18.47 -20.81
CA LEU A 235 -34.24 -17.61 -20.00
C LEU A 235 -34.11 -16.22 -20.61
N GLN A 236 -33.88 -16.11 -21.92
CA GLN A 236 -33.79 -14.82 -22.58
C GLN A 236 -35.11 -14.04 -22.48
N SER A 237 -36.26 -14.69 -22.74
CA SER A 237 -37.58 -14.05 -22.58
C SER A 237 -37.79 -13.57 -21.14
N SER A 238 -37.48 -14.40 -20.14
CA SER A 238 -37.64 -14.02 -18.73
C SER A 238 -36.76 -12.81 -18.35
N ILE A 239 -35.58 -12.70 -18.95
CA ILE A 239 -34.70 -11.54 -18.77
C ILE A 239 -35.28 -10.30 -19.43
N ASP A 240 -35.79 -10.43 -20.65
CA ASP A 240 -36.36 -9.33 -21.43
C ASP A 240 -37.64 -8.78 -20.79
N ASP A 241 -38.49 -9.67 -20.26
CA ASP A 241 -39.79 -9.36 -19.66
C ASP A 241 -39.71 -8.84 -18.21
N ALA A 242 -38.62 -9.11 -17.49
CA ALA A 242 -38.49 -8.70 -16.09
C ALA A 242 -38.59 -7.16 -15.90
N ALA A 243 -39.07 -6.69 -14.75
CA ALA A 243 -38.96 -5.28 -14.39
C ALA A 243 -37.51 -4.93 -13.97
N PRO A 244 -37.05 -3.67 -14.11
CA PRO A 244 -35.79 -3.24 -13.52
C PRO A 244 -35.75 -3.49 -12.00
N GLY A 245 -34.70 -4.18 -11.53
CA GLY A 245 -34.55 -4.58 -10.13
C GLY A 245 -35.25 -5.89 -9.76
N GLU A 246 -35.95 -6.53 -10.70
CA GLU A 246 -36.57 -7.84 -10.49
C GLU A 246 -35.51 -8.96 -10.53
N ILE A 247 -35.73 -9.99 -9.71
CA ILE A 247 -34.90 -11.18 -9.69
C ILE A 247 -35.44 -12.20 -10.68
N VAL A 248 -34.64 -12.55 -11.69
CA VAL A 248 -34.89 -13.68 -12.59
C VAL A 248 -34.33 -14.94 -11.92
N GLN A 249 -35.23 -15.77 -11.38
CA GLN A 249 -34.88 -16.98 -10.65
C GLN A 249 -34.81 -18.17 -11.61
N LEU A 250 -33.65 -18.83 -11.70
CA LEU A 250 -33.57 -20.12 -12.38
C LEU A 250 -34.01 -21.24 -11.45
N PRO A 251 -34.75 -22.24 -11.95
CA PRO A 251 -35.07 -23.42 -11.18
C PRO A 251 -33.80 -24.23 -10.84
N PRO A 252 -33.82 -25.02 -9.76
CA PRO A 252 -32.81 -26.03 -9.49
C PRO A 252 -32.75 -27.05 -10.63
N GLY A 253 -31.55 -27.52 -10.98
CA GLY A 253 -31.37 -28.51 -12.05
C GLY A 253 -30.17 -28.22 -12.95
N SER A 254 -29.99 -29.05 -13.97
CA SER A 254 -28.94 -28.92 -14.98
C SER A 254 -29.58 -28.60 -16.32
N PHE A 255 -29.18 -27.48 -16.91
CA PHE A 255 -29.72 -27.01 -18.18
C PHE A 255 -28.58 -26.68 -19.15
N THR A 256 -28.93 -26.65 -20.42
CA THR A 256 -28.07 -26.32 -21.55
C THR A 256 -28.44 -24.95 -22.09
N LEU A 257 -27.45 -24.25 -22.64
CA LEU A 257 -27.61 -23.00 -23.37
C LEU A 257 -26.99 -23.16 -24.76
N SER A 258 -27.82 -23.12 -25.81
CA SER A 258 -27.39 -23.22 -27.22
C SER A 258 -27.03 -21.87 -27.84
N GLN A 259 -27.31 -20.77 -27.15
CA GLN A 259 -26.93 -19.41 -27.57
C GLN A 259 -26.50 -18.55 -26.38
N THR A 260 -25.80 -17.45 -26.68
CA THR A 260 -25.40 -16.46 -25.68
C THR A 260 -26.60 -15.74 -25.10
N ILE A 261 -26.68 -15.69 -23.77
CA ILE A 261 -27.68 -14.93 -23.03
C ILE A 261 -27.24 -13.47 -22.89
N LYS A 262 -28.13 -12.54 -23.25
CA LYS A 262 -27.89 -11.09 -23.20
C LYS A 262 -28.58 -10.49 -21.98
N LEU A 263 -27.77 -9.88 -21.10
CA LEU A 263 -28.22 -9.25 -19.86
C LEU A 263 -28.42 -7.75 -20.08
N ARG A 264 -29.57 -7.22 -19.65
CA ARG A 264 -29.86 -5.78 -19.61
C ARG A 264 -29.62 -5.19 -18.22
N SER A 265 -29.73 -3.86 -18.12
CA SER A 265 -29.52 -3.15 -16.86
C SER A 265 -30.58 -3.47 -15.81
N GLY A 266 -30.17 -3.50 -14.54
CA GLY A 266 -31.06 -3.76 -13.41
C GLY A 266 -31.48 -5.23 -13.25
N VAL A 267 -30.90 -6.17 -14.00
CA VAL A 267 -31.25 -7.59 -13.90
C VAL A 267 -30.41 -8.28 -12.84
N THR A 268 -31.09 -9.01 -11.94
CA THR A 268 -30.45 -10.00 -11.07
C THR A 268 -30.82 -11.39 -11.55
N LEU A 269 -29.85 -12.17 -12.02
CA LEU A 269 -30.01 -13.58 -12.34
C LEU A 269 -29.56 -14.43 -11.15
N GLN A 270 -30.43 -15.30 -10.65
CA GLN A 270 -30.17 -16.07 -9.44
C GLN A 270 -30.53 -17.55 -9.61
N GLY A 271 -29.56 -18.44 -9.38
CA GLY A 271 -29.80 -19.87 -9.28
C GLY A 271 -30.17 -20.32 -7.86
N GLY A 272 -30.45 -21.62 -7.71
CA GLY A 272 -30.72 -22.21 -6.39
C GLY A 272 -29.45 -22.48 -5.57
N THR A 273 -29.62 -22.73 -4.26
CA THR A 273 -28.51 -22.90 -3.29
C THR A 273 -28.48 -24.31 -2.69
N GLY A 274 -27.37 -24.69 -2.06
CA GLY A 274 -27.23 -25.96 -1.32
C GLY A 274 -27.40 -27.21 -2.19
N GLN A 275 -28.30 -28.11 -1.80
CA GLN A 275 -28.64 -29.30 -2.59
C GLN A 275 -29.51 -28.99 -3.82
N ARG A 276 -30.01 -27.76 -3.96
CA ARG A 276 -30.86 -27.30 -5.05
C ARG A 276 -30.13 -26.33 -5.99
N ARG A 277 -28.85 -26.59 -6.30
CA ARG A 277 -28.05 -25.74 -7.20
C ARG A 277 -28.55 -25.79 -8.64
N THR A 278 -28.33 -24.68 -9.35
CA THR A 278 -28.59 -24.57 -10.80
C THR A 278 -27.28 -24.67 -11.57
N SER A 279 -27.21 -25.56 -12.55
CA SER A 279 -26.08 -25.72 -13.46
C SER A 279 -26.49 -25.35 -14.88
N LEU A 280 -25.66 -24.55 -15.56
CA LEU A 280 -25.82 -24.12 -16.95
C LEU A 280 -24.63 -24.59 -17.76
N THR A 281 -24.87 -25.28 -18.87
CA THR A 281 -23.82 -25.84 -19.74
C THR A 281 -23.94 -25.27 -21.15
N LEU A 282 -22.85 -24.79 -21.74
CA LEU A 282 -22.86 -24.43 -23.16
C LEU A 282 -23.07 -25.68 -24.04
N ALA A 283 -24.04 -25.62 -24.95
CA ALA A 283 -24.26 -26.69 -25.92
C ALA A 283 -23.04 -26.86 -26.84
N PRO A 284 -22.74 -28.07 -27.34
CA PRO A 284 -21.72 -28.27 -28.37
C PRO A 284 -21.90 -27.32 -29.56
N GLY A 285 -20.82 -26.68 -30.01
CA GLY A 285 -20.85 -25.78 -31.17
C GLY A 285 -21.51 -24.43 -30.94
N THR A 286 -21.84 -24.04 -29.70
CA THR A 286 -22.37 -22.70 -29.39
C THR A 286 -21.38 -21.61 -29.81
N ASN A 287 -20.08 -21.83 -29.55
CA ASN A 287 -18.94 -21.00 -29.96
C ASN A 287 -18.99 -19.52 -29.50
N GLY A 288 -20.00 -19.15 -28.72
CA GLY A 288 -20.26 -17.82 -28.18
C GLY A 288 -20.05 -17.75 -26.67
N HIS A 289 -20.33 -16.58 -26.10
CA HIS A 289 -20.28 -16.40 -24.65
C HIS A 289 -21.46 -17.11 -23.97
N MET A 290 -21.36 -17.46 -22.69
CA MET A 290 -22.56 -17.89 -21.95
C MET A 290 -23.42 -16.67 -21.59
N PHE A 291 -22.80 -15.64 -21.02
CA PHE A 291 -23.44 -14.37 -20.70
C PHE A 291 -22.67 -13.19 -21.28
N THR A 292 -23.42 -12.21 -21.78
CA THR A 292 -22.88 -10.88 -22.07
C THR A 292 -23.91 -9.79 -21.82
N ASN A 293 -23.50 -8.55 -21.60
CA ASN A 293 -24.43 -7.44 -21.54
C ASN A 293 -24.96 -7.07 -22.94
N ILE A 294 -26.19 -6.59 -23.05
CA ILE A 294 -26.86 -6.37 -24.34
C ILE A 294 -26.29 -5.19 -25.12
N SER A 295 -25.83 -4.12 -24.45
CA SER A 295 -25.32 -2.91 -25.07
C SER A 295 -23.81 -2.76 -24.85
N HIS A 296 -23.00 -3.17 -25.82
CA HIS A 296 -21.53 -3.10 -25.70
C HIS A 296 -20.96 -1.70 -25.94
N GLN A 297 -21.66 -0.85 -26.69
CA GLN A 297 -21.23 0.52 -26.96
C GLN A 297 -21.60 1.49 -25.84
N GLN A 298 -22.86 1.46 -25.38
CA GLN A 298 -23.32 2.36 -24.31
C GLN A 298 -23.06 1.77 -22.93
N GLY A 299 -22.87 0.45 -22.84
CA GLY A 299 -22.74 -0.24 -21.58
C GLY A 299 -24.09 -0.57 -20.95
N ASN A 300 -24.02 -1.16 -19.76
CA ASN A 300 -25.18 -1.46 -18.94
C ASN A 300 -24.83 -1.22 -17.46
N THR A 301 -25.81 -0.92 -16.62
CA THR A 301 -25.61 -0.76 -15.17
C THR A 301 -26.35 -1.80 -14.34
N SER A 302 -25.86 -2.07 -13.12
CA SER A 302 -26.60 -2.77 -12.06
C SER A 302 -27.01 -4.18 -12.48
N ILE A 303 -26.03 -4.99 -12.88
CA ILE A 303 -26.21 -6.41 -13.27
C ILE A 303 -25.73 -7.31 -12.13
N ALA A 304 -26.51 -8.32 -11.76
CA ALA A 304 -26.07 -9.31 -10.77
C ALA A 304 -26.22 -10.76 -11.25
N LEU A 305 -25.21 -11.59 -11.00
CA LEU A 305 -25.21 -13.03 -11.24
C LEU A 305 -24.92 -13.75 -9.92
N LYS A 306 -25.82 -14.65 -9.49
CA LYS A 306 -25.74 -15.27 -8.16
C LYS A 306 -26.04 -16.77 -8.17
N ASN A 307 -25.29 -17.54 -7.39
CA ASN A 307 -25.61 -18.95 -7.06
C ASN A 307 -25.73 -19.87 -8.29
N LEU A 308 -24.74 -19.87 -9.18
CA LEU A 308 -24.76 -20.66 -10.43
C LEU A 308 -23.53 -21.56 -10.55
N ILE A 309 -23.73 -22.73 -11.15
CA ILE A 309 -22.66 -23.55 -11.70
C ILE A 309 -22.63 -23.34 -13.22
N LEU A 310 -21.52 -22.88 -13.77
CA LEU A 310 -21.34 -22.58 -15.19
C LEU A 310 -20.38 -23.59 -15.80
N ARG A 311 -20.77 -24.26 -16.88
CA ARG A 311 -19.95 -25.26 -17.59
C ARG A 311 -19.72 -24.82 -19.02
N GLY A 312 -18.47 -24.53 -19.37
CA GLY A 312 -18.12 -24.00 -20.68
C GLY A 312 -18.05 -25.04 -21.80
N ASN A 313 -18.02 -26.34 -21.45
CA ASN A 313 -17.99 -27.43 -22.40
C ASN A 313 -16.82 -27.29 -23.42
N ALA A 314 -15.64 -26.87 -22.93
CA ALA A 314 -14.53 -26.36 -23.74
C ALA A 314 -14.15 -27.24 -24.95
N LYS A 315 -14.09 -28.57 -24.79
CA LYS A 315 -13.67 -29.49 -25.87
C LYS A 315 -14.58 -29.47 -27.09
N HIS A 316 -15.83 -29.00 -26.92
CA HIS A 316 -16.84 -28.93 -27.97
C HIS A 316 -17.10 -27.49 -28.44
N GLN A 317 -16.24 -26.54 -28.06
CA GLN A 317 -16.29 -25.16 -28.52
C GLN A 317 -15.11 -24.89 -29.46
N HIS A 318 -15.44 -24.46 -30.68
CA HIS A 318 -14.50 -24.28 -31.76
C HIS A 318 -14.43 -22.80 -32.14
N LYS A 319 -13.21 -22.31 -32.33
CA LYS A 319 -12.97 -20.95 -32.79
C LYS A 319 -13.19 -20.90 -34.30
N ALA A 320 -14.04 -19.99 -34.78
CA ALA A 320 -14.18 -19.75 -36.21
C ALA A 320 -12.94 -19.01 -36.77
N ASP A 321 -12.61 -19.28 -38.03
CA ASP A 321 -11.52 -18.60 -38.74
C ASP A 321 -11.77 -17.08 -38.81
N GLY A 322 -10.73 -16.27 -38.60
CA GLY A 322 -10.80 -14.80 -38.66
C GLY A 322 -11.29 -14.10 -37.38
N VAL A 323 -11.75 -14.82 -36.34
CA VAL A 323 -12.07 -14.21 -35.04
C VAL A 323 -10.78 -13.75 -34.35
N LYS A 324 -10.64 -12.44 -34.09
CA LYS A 324 -9.48 -11.87 -33.38
C LYS A 324 -9.23 -12.62 -32.08
N HIS A 325 -7.95 -12.82 -31.73
CA HIS A 325 -7.53 -13.63 -30.59
C HIS A 325 -8.14 -13.22 -29.24
N LEU A 326 -8.61 -11.98 -29.09
CA LEU A 326 -8.71 -11.39 -27.76
C LEU A 326 -9.98 -11.73 -26.98
N VAL A 327 -11.14 -11.99 -27.60
CA VAL A 327 -12.40 -12.18 -26.85
C VAL A 327 -13.41 -13.07 -27.60
N TRP A 328 -13.50 -14.37 -27.25
CA TRP A 328 -14.48 -15.33 -27.77
C TRP A 328 -14.73 -16.46 -26.76
N CYS A 329 -15.95 -17.02 -26.71
CA CYS A 329 -16.28 -18.17 -25.83
C CYS A 329 -15.92 -18.03 -24.33
N ASN A 330 -15.99 -16.80 -23.80
CA ASN A 330 -15.99 -16.54 -22.35
C ASN A 330 -17.28 -17.00 -21.68
N LEU A 331 -17.24 -17.40 -20.40
CA LEU A 331 -18.50 -17.64 -19.68
C LEU A 331 -19.24 -16.32 -19.41
N ILE A 332 -18.53 -15.29 -18.99
CA ILE A 332 -19.09 -13.96 -18.73
C ILE A 332 -18.22 -12.93 -19.43
N LEU A 333 -18.79 -12.22 -20.39
CA LEU A 333 -18.18 -11.06 -21.04
C LEU A 333 -18.96 -9.80 -20.73
N PHE A 334 -18.35 -8.87 -20.01
CA PHE A 334 -18.90 -7.53 -19.82
C PHE A 334 -18.09 -6.48 -20.57
N ARG A 335 -18.80 -5.62 -21.30
CA ARG A 335 -18.26 -4.45 -22.00
C ARG A 335 -18.98 -3.20 -21.50
N ARG A 336 -18.23 -2.26 -20.94
CA ARG A 336 -18.75 -0.99 -20.42
C ARG A 336 -19.83 -1.17 -19.36
N VAL A 337 -19.74 -2.23 -18.56
CA VAL A 337 -20.69 -2.45 -17.47
C VAL A 337 -20.26 -1.64 -16.24
N LYS A 338 -21.21 -0.93 -15.64
CA LYS A 338 -21.05 -0.25 -14.35
C LYS A 338 -21.84 -0.98 -13.28
N ASP A 339 -21.32 -1.07 -12.06
CA ASP A 339 -22.06 -1.64 -10.93
C ASP A 339 -22.55 -3.07 -11.22
N ALA A 340 -21.63 -4.05 -11.13
CA ALA A 340 -22.01 -5.45 -11.29
C ALA A 340 -21.54 -6.32 -10.13
N THR A 341 -22.39 -7.26 -9.74
CA THR A 341 -22.10 -8.23 -8.67
C THR A 341 -22.11 -9.65 -9.21
N ILE A 342 -20.99 -10.36 -9.04
CA ILE A 342 -20.86 -11.77 -9.35
C ILE A 342 -20.59 -12.48 -8.03
N SER A 343 -21.55 -13.27 -7.54
CA SER A 343 -21.43 -13.89 -6.21
C SER A 343 -21.79 -15.37 -6.19
N ASN A 344 -20.95 -16.18 -5.53
CA ASN A 344 -21.15 -17.61 -5.36
C ASN A 344 -21.37 -18.34 -6.71
N ILE A 345 -20.33 -18.30 -7.55
CA ILE A 345 -20.32 -18.90 -8.88
C ILE A 345 -19.24 -19.97 -8.93
N THR A 346 -19.59 -21.18 -9.38
CA THR A 346 -18.62 -22.23 -9.70
C THR A 346 -18.54 -22.39 -11.21
N ALA A 347 -17.36 -22.28 -11.80
CA ALA A 347 -17.13 -22.40 -13.24
C ALA A 347 -16.26 -23.61 -13.58
N HIS A 348 -16.62 -24.34 -14.63
CA HIS A 348 -15.88 -25.51 -15.11
C HIS A 348 -15.63 -25.45 -16.62
N ASP A 349 -14.48 -25.96 -17.05
CA ASP A 349 -14.18 -26.30 -18.45
C ASP A 349 -14.48 -25.16 -19.42
N CYS A 350 -13.95 -23.97 -19.11
CA CYS A 350 -14.13 -22.78 -19.92
C CYS A 350 -13.14 -22.76 -21.09
N ARG A 351 -13.63 -22.50 -22.32
CA ARG A 351 -12.76 -22.51 -23.52
C ARG A 351 -11.76 -21.36 -23.55
N GLN A 352 -12.17 -20.16 -23.13
CA GLN A 352 -11.30 -18.98 -23.05
C GLN A 352 -11.21 -18.46 -21.60
N THR A 353 -11.96 -17.40 -21.25
CA THR A 353 -11.94 -16.79 -19.91
C THR A 353 -13.28 -16.92 -19.19
N VAL A 354 -13.27 -17.18 -17.88
CA VAL A 354 -14.53 -17.24 -17.10
C VAL A 354 -15.18 -15.87 -17.00
N LEU A 355 -14.46 -14.85 -16.50
CA LEU A 355 -14.92 -13.47 -16.41
C LEU A 355 -13.97 -12.53 -17.14
N HIS A 356 -14.42 -11.94 -18.25
CA HIS A 356 -13.69 -10.90 -18.97
C HIS A 356 -14.41 -9.55 -18.85
N LEU A 357 -13.70 -8.55 -18.34
CA LEU A 357 -14.19 -7.19 -18.12
C LEU A 357 -13.48 -6.21 -19.05
N ASN A 358 -14.22 -5.54 -19.91
CA ASN A 358 -13.66 -4.58 -20.87
C ASN A 358 -14.29 -3.21 -20.63
N HIS A 359 -13.48 -2.23 -20.24
CA HIS A 359 -13.91 -0.88 -19.82
C HIS A 359 -15.03 -0.88 -18.76
N CYS A 360 -14.98 -1.77 -17.77
CA CYS A 360 -16.02 -1.86 -16.73
C CYS A 360 -15.64 -1.07 -15.47
N THR A 361 -16.63 -0.68 -14.67
CA THR A 361 -16.41 0.09 -13.43
C THR A 361 -17.28 -0.42 -12.30
N ASP A 362 -16.79 -0.39 -11.06
CA ASP A 362 -17.54 -0.78 -9.85
C ASP A 362 -18.00 -2.26 -9.91
N ILE A 363 -17.06 -3.18 -10.10
CA ILE A 363 -17.34 -4.61 -10.24
C ILE A 363 -16.95 -5.35 -8.96
N SER A 364 -17.88 -6.12 -8.40
CA SER A 364 -17.67 -6.93 -7.20
C SER A 364 -17.79 -8.42 -7.52
N VAL A 365 -16.76 -9.18 -7.21
CA VAL A 365 -16.69 -10.64 -7.36
C VAL A 365 -16.43 -11.26 -5.99
N ASP A 366 -17.33 -12.12 -5.54
CA ASP A 366 -17.24 -12.79 -4.23
C ASP A 366 -17.57 -14.28 -4.34
N GLY A 367 -16.64 -15.16 -3.98
CA GLY A 367 -16.91 -16.60 -4.06
C GLY A 367 -16.96 -17.11 -5.51
N LEU A 368 -15.98 -16.72 -6.33
CA LEU A 368 -15.81 -17.30 -7.67
C LEU A 368 -14.82 -18.46 -7.60
N GLU A 369 -15.29 -19.66 -7.86
CA GLU A 369 -14.51 -20.88 -7.90
C GLU A 369 -14.40 -21.38 -9.35
N CYS A 370 -13.20 -21.57 -9.89
CA CYS A 370 -13.00 -21.95 -11.28
C CYS A 370 -12.11 -23.18 -11.42
N HIS A 371 -12.49 -24.10 -12.31
CA HIS A 371 -11.77 -25.34 -12.60
C HIS A 371 -11.61 -25.55 -14.10
N GLY A 372 -10.37 -25.63 -14.58
CA GLY A 372 -10.10 -25.93 -16.00
C GLY A 372 -10.46 -24.77 -16.92
N MET A 373 -9.55 -23.80 -17.04
CA MET A 373 -9.73 -22.62 -17.88
C MET A 373 -8.74 -22.66 -19.03
N GLY A 374 -9.23 -22.45 -20.26
CA GLY A 374 -8.38 -22.30 -21.43
C GLY A 374 -7.38 -21.15 -21.24
N TRP A 375 -7.83 -19.99 -20.75
CA TRP A 375 -7.01 -18.79 -20.54
C TRP A 375 -7.03 -18.36 -19.06
N SER A 376 -8.02 -17.57 -18.63
CA SER A 376 -8.09 -16.96 -17.29
C SER A 376 -9.37 -17.28 -16.54
N ALA A 377 -9.34 -17.18 -15.21
CA ALA A 377 -10.54 -17.05 -14.40
C ALA A 377 -11.08 -15.61 -14.47
N VAL A 378 -10.21 -14.62 -14.26
CA VAL A 378 -10.56 -13.19 -14.32
C VAL A 378 -9.57 -12.47 -15.22
N SER A 379 -10.07 -11.74 -16.22
CA SER A 379 -9.26 -10.91 -17.09
C SER A 379 -9.89 -9.53 -17.28
N THR A 380 -9.07 -8.49 -17.37
CA THR A 380 -9.52 -7.14 -17.70
C THR A 380 -8.83 -6.61 -18.94
N SER A 381 -9.53 -5.76 -19.67
CA SER A 381 -8.96 -4.80 -20.62
C SER A 381 -9.54 -3.45 -20.23
N HIS A 382 -8.89 -2.82 -19.25
CA HIS A 382 -9.38 -1.68 -18.48
C HIS A 382 -10.57 -2.00 -17.56
N ALA A 383 -10.36 -1.99 -16.25
CA ALA A 383 -11.46 -2.03 -15.28
C ALA A 383 -11.16 -1.19 -14.03
N ASP A 384 -12.11 -0.32 -13.67
CA ASP A 384 -12.00 0.57 -12.52
C ASP A 384 -12.80 0.02 -11.33
N ASN A 385 -12.31 0.25 -10.11
CA ASN A 385 -12.95 -0.17 -8.86
C ASN A 385 -13.35 -1.66 -8.84
N LEU A 386 -12.44 -2.54 -9.27
CA LEU A 386 -12.65 -3.99 -9.28
C LEU A 386 -12.31 -4.60 -7.91
N THR A 387 -13.21 -5.41 -7.36
CA THR A 387 -12.93 -6.24 -6.18
C THR A 387 -13.16 -7.71 -6.51
N VAL A 388 -12.14 -8.55 -6.26
CA VAL A 388 -12.25 -10.01 -6.27
C VAL A 388 -11.87 -10.52 -4.89
N ARG A 389 -12.74 -11.30 -4.25
CA ARG A 389 -12.49 -11.86 -2.92
C ARG A 389 -13.09 -13.25 -2.76
N ASN A 390 -12.54 -14.01 -1.80
CA ASN A 390 -12.98 -15.36 -1.46
C ASN A 390 -13.05 -16.30 -2.68
N SER A 391 -12.13 -16.14 -3.64
CA SER A 391 -12.16 -16.84 -4.92
C SER A 391 -10.98 -17.80 -5.08
N SER A 392 -11.19 -18.92 -5.76
CA SER A 392 -10.16 -19.93 -6.00
C SER A 392 -10.14 -20.41 -7.45
N PHE A 393 -8.95 -20.50 -8.04
CA PHE A 393 -8.76 -20.78 -9.46
C PHE A 393 -7.79 -21.96 -9.64
N HIS A 394 -8.28 -23.01 -10.30
CA HIS A 394 -7.56 -24.27 -10.46
C HIS A 394 -7.37 -24.59 -11.94
N ASN A 395 -6.13 -24.89 -12.34
CA ASN A 395 -5.77 -25.30 -13.70
C ASN A 395 -6.13 -24.27 -14.78
N SER A 396 -5.36 -23.18 -14.86
CA SER A 396 -5.55 -22.11 -15.86
C SER A 396 -4.53 -22.18 -17.00
N GLY A 397 -4.86 -21.60 -18.16
CA GLY A 397 -3.96 -21.51 -19.31
C GLY A 397 -3.82 -22.83 -20.08
N LEU A 398 -4.90 -23.62 -20.14
CA LEU A 398 -4.90 -24.95 -20.79
C LEU A 398 -4.97 -24.91 -22.32
N ASP A 399 -5.43 -23.82 -22.92
CA ASP A 399 -5.48 -23.64 -24.38
C ASP A 399 -4.25 -22.91 -24.90
N THR A 400 -3.87 -21.83 -24.23
CA THR A 400 -2.62 -21.13 -24.47
C THR A 400 -2.00 -20.70 -23.15
N ARG A 401 -0.69 -20.49 -23.13
CA ARG A 401 0.00 -19.99 -21.94
C ARG A 401 -0.56 -18.63 -21.57
N HIS A 402 -1.27 -18.57 -20.45
CA HIS A 402 -1.94 -17.36 -19.97
C HIS A 402 -1.99 -17.36 -18.43
N SER A 403 -2.33 -16.22 -17.82
CA SER A 403 -2.41 -16.07 -16.36
C SER A 403 -3.78 -16.45 -15.80
N ALA A 404 -3.87 -16.93 -14.56
CA ALA A 404 -5.17 -17.23 -13.93
C ALA A 404 -5.97 -15.95 -13.65
N VAL A 405 -5.29 -14.91 -13.15
CA VAL A 405 -5.79 -13.53 -13.09
C VAL A 405 -4.91 -12.65 -13.97
N HIS A 406 -5.52 -11.91 -14.91
CA HIS A 406 -4.80 -10.98 -15.79
C HIS A 406 -5.48 -9.61 -15.79
N LEU A 407 -4.94 -8.65 -15.03
CA LEU A 407 -5.42 -7.28 -15.05
C LEU A 407 -4.59 -6.46 -16.04
N ASP A 408 -5.20 -5.99 -17.12
CA ASP A 408 -4.53 -5.16 -18.13
C ASP A 408 -5.18 -3.77 -18.17
N GLY A 409 -4.70 -2.88 -17.30
CA GLY A 409 -5.18 -1.51 -17.15
C GLY A 409 -6.41 -1.30 -16.26
N GLY A 410 -6.58 -0.05 -15.79
CA GLY A 410 -7.66 0.41 -14.91
C GLY A 410 -7.17 1.14 -13.65
N ASN A 411 -8.09 1.61 -12.82
CA ASN A 411 -7.81 2.34 -11.59
C ASN A 411 -8.61 1.77 -10.42
N GLY A 412 -7.89 1.32 -9.39
CA GLY A 412 -8.51 0.75 -8.20
C GLY A 412 -8.88 -0.71 -8.41
N ALA A 413 -8.02 -1.62 -7.94
CA ALA A 413 -8.35 -3.04 -7.90
C ALA A 413 -7.91 -3.68 -6.58
N ARG A 414 -8.77 -4.52 -6.00
CA ARG A 414 -8.42 -5.38 -4.86
C ARG A 414 -8.62 -6.83 -5.24
N ILE A 415 -7.53 -7.60 -5.27
CA ILE A 415 -7.53 -9.01 -5.66
C ILE A 415 -7.16 -9.86 -4.46
N GLN A 416 -8.09 -10.67 -4.00
CA GLN A 416 -7.89 -11.69 -2.99
C GLN A 416 -8.36 -13.04 -3.51
N CYS A 417 -7.40 -13.93 -3.78
CA CYS A 417 -7.69 -15.25 -4.36
C CYS A 417 -6.62 -16.29 -4.04
N THR A 418 -6.99 -17.55 -4.22
CA THR A 418 -6.06 -18.68 -4.28
C THR A 418 -5.93 -19.16 -5.72
N VAL A 419 -4.70 -19.26 -6.22
CA VAL A 419 -4.39 -19.86 -7.53
C VAL A 419 -3.61 -21.13 -7.31
N ASP A 420 -4.11 -22.21 -7.90
CA ASP A 420 -3.49 -23.52 -7.83
C ASP A 420 -3.32 -24.09 -9.24
N THR A 421 -2.08 -24.12 -9.71
CA THR A 421 -1.70 -24.57 -11.06
C THR A 421 -2.14 -23.61 -12.17
N CYS A 422 -1.17 -22.99 -12.83
CA CYS A 422 -1.37 -22.18 -14.03
C CYS A 422 -0.17 -22.33 -14.96
N THR A 423 -0.41 -22.49 -16.28
CA THR A 423 0.70 -22.61 -17.24
C THR A 423 1.47 -21.29 -17.41
N GLY A 424 0.82 -20.15 -17.15
CA GLY A 424 1.41 -18.82 -17.09
C GLY A 424 1.55 -18.32 -15.65
N ASN A 425 1.18 -17.07 -15.40
CA ASN A 425 1.33 -16.47 -14.06
C ASN A 425 0.09 -16.73 -13.21
N GLY A 426 0.24 -16.84 -11.89
CA GLY A 426 -0.91 -16.91 -10.98
C GLY A 426 -1.74 -15.62 -11.06
N VAL A 427 -1.10 -14.50 -10.70
CA VAL A 427 -1.65 -13.15 -10.88
C VAL A 427 -0.71 -12.33 -11.75
N MET A 428 -1.24 -11.70 -12.79
CA MET A 428 -0.50 -10.77 -13.65
C MET A 428 -1.18 -9.41 -13.66
N LEU A 429 -0.41 -8.39 -13.30
CA LEU A 429 -0.73 -6.98 -13.49
C LEU A 429 0.06 -6.49 -14.70
N ASP A 430 -0.65 -6.07 -15.74
CA ASP A 430 -0.13 -5.54 -16.99
C ASP A 430 -0.72 -4.14 -17.23
N SER A 431 -0.07 -3.37 -18.08
CA SER A 431 -0.52 -2.05 -18.52
C SER A 431 -0.49 -1.89 -20.03
N LYS A 432 -0.21 -2.95 -20.78
CA LYS A 432 -0.16 -2.91 -22.24
C LYS A 432 -1.42 -2.32 -22.88
N PHE A 433 -2.59 -2.61 -22.35
CA PHE A 433 -3.86 -2.09 -22.87
C PHE A 433 -4.13 -0.65 -22.45
N SER A 434 -3.91 -0.32 -21.18
CA SER A 434 -4.04 1.05 -20.64
C SER A 434 -3.32 1.17 -19.29
N PRO A 435 -3.07 2.37 -18.76
CA PRO A 435 -2.42 2.55 -17.46
C PRO A 435 -3.15 1.79 -16.35
N LEU A 436 -2.39 1.23 -15.41
CA LEU A 436 -2.93 0.49 -14.26
C LEU A 436 -2.44 1.13 -12.95
N GLN A 437 -3.35 1.49 -12.05
CA GLN A 437 -2.96 2.12 -10.79
C GLN A 437 -3.83 1.77 -9.60
N ASN A 438 -3.27 1.94 -8.39
CA ASN A 438 -3.95 1.75 -7.11
C ASN A 438 -4.46 0.30 -6.95
N VAL A 439 -3.56 -0.66 -7.05
CA VAL A 439 -3.87 -2.09 -7.00
C VAL A 439 -3.38 -2.71 -5.71
N VAL A 440 -4.23 -3.45 -5.02
CA VAL A 440 -3.90 -4.25 -3.85
C VAL A 440 -4.10 -5.73 -4.17
N VAL A 441 -3.08 -6.55 -3.94
CA VAL A 441 -3.13 -8.00 -4.12
C VAL A 441 -2.81 -8.69 -2.80
N GLU A 442 -3.71 -9.59 -2.37
CA GLU A 442 -3.56 -10.50 -1.24
C GLU A 442 -3.84 -11.92 -1.74
N ALA A 443 -2.86 -12.58 -2.37
CA ALA A 443 -3.07 -13.84 -3.08
C ALA A 443 -2.17 -14.98 -2.62
N THR A 444 -2.72 -16.19 -2.60
CA THR A 444 -1.94 -17.43 -2.55
C THR A 444 -1.75 -17.94 -3.98
N SER A 445 -0.52 -18.21 -4.41
CA SER A 445 -0.25 -18.73 -5.77
C SER A 445 0.80 -19.81 -5.76
N ARG A 446 0.45 -20.99 -6.30
CA ARG A 446 1.39 -22.10 -6.42
C ARG A 446 1.36 -22.82 -7.76
N ARG A 447 2.48 -23.46 -8.12
CA ARG A 447 2.63 -24.28 -9.34
C ARG A 447 2.36 -23.49 -10.62
N CYS A 448 2.91 -22.28 -10.69
CA CYS A 448 2.79 -21.36 -11.83
C CYS A 448 4.16 -21.03 -12.44
N LEU A 449 4.19 -20.53 -13.68
CA LEU A 449 5.41 -19.96 -14.27
C LEU A 449 5.92 -18.79 -13.41
N ARG A 450 5.02 -17.91 -12.99
CA ARG A 450 5.30 -16.90 -11.97
C ARG A 450 4.16 -16.88 -10.98
N GLY A 451 4.45 -16.77 -9.69
CA GLY A 451 3.38 -16.62 -8.69
C GLY A 451 2.61 -15.32 -8.93
N ILE A 452 3.31 -14.19 -8.83
CA ILE A 452 2.76 -12.85 -9.10
C ILE A 452 3.70 -12.07 -10.02
N GLY A 453 3.17 -11.48 -11.10
CA GLY A 453 3.92 -10.63 -12.02
C GLY A 453 3.33 -9.23 -12.10
N VAL A 454 4.18 -8.21 -11.96
CA VAL A 454 3.86 -6.80 -12.22
C VAL A 454 4.70 -6.35 -13.42
N MET A 455 4.04 -6.16 -14.56
CA MET A 455 4.67 -5.98 -15.86
C MET A 455 4.27 -4.63 -16.44
N GLY A 456 5.14 -3.64 -16.33
CA GLY A 456 4.93 -2.33 -16.90
C GLY A 456 5.16 -2.31 -18.41
N ASP A 457 4.39 -1.47 -19.10
CA ASP A 457 4.60 -1.10 -20.49
C ASP A 457 5.32 0.26 -20.60
N HIS A 458 5.89 0.55 -21.77
CA HIS A 458 6.62 1.78 -22.05
C HIS A 458 5.71 3.00 -22.30
N GLU A 459 4.51 2.81 -22.88
CA GLU A 459 3.54 3.87 -23.12
C GLU A 459 2.66 4.06 -21.89
N ASN A 460 2.27 2.96 -21.27
CA ASN A 460 1.33 2.92 -20.15
C ASN A 460 2.04 2.51 -18.86
N ARG A 461 1.91 3.32 -17.80
CA ARG A 461 2.61 3.07 -16.53
C ARG A 461 1.75 2.27 -15.57
N ILE A 462 2.39 1.39 -14.79
CA ILE A 462 1.83 0.84 -13.56
C ILE A 462 2.29 1.70 -12.37
N ARG A 463 1.38 2.06 -11.46
CA ARG A 463 1.69 2.86 -10.24
C ARG A 463 0.90 2.38 -9.02
N ASN A 464 1.45 2.63 -7.83
CA ASN A 464 0.77 2.40 -6.54
C ASN A 464 0.24 0.97 -6.41
N VAL A 465 1.15 0.00 -6.52
CA VAL A 465 0.81 -1.42 -6.34
C VAL A 465 1.26 -1.86 -4.96
N LEU A 466 0.36 -2.48 -4.21
CA LEU A 466 0.65 -3.13 -2.93
C LEU A 466 0.38 -4.63 -3.05
N LEU A 467 1.44 -5.44 -3.02
CA LEU A 467 1.38 -6.88 -2.82
C LEU A 467 1.54 -7.11 -1.32
N ARG A 468 0.49 -7.55 -0.63
CA ARG A 468 0.51 -7.66 0.83
C ARG A 468 0.07 -9.04 1.29
N ARG A 469 0.84 -9.65 2.21
CA ARG A 469 0.52 -10.96 2.80
C ARG A 469 0.21 -12.03 1.75
N CYS A 470 0.93 -11.97 0.62
CA CYS A 470 0.83 -12.98 -0.41
C CYS A 470 1.64 -14.21 -0.01
N GLU A 471 1.13 -15.39 -0.33
CA GLU A 471 1.83 -16.66 -0.14
C GLU A 471 2.11 -17.28 -1.51
N VAL A 472 3.37 -17.23 -1.96
CA VAL A 472 3.77 -17.79 -3.25
C VAL A 472 4.72 -18.96 -3.04
N SER A 473 4.38 -20.13 -3.58
CA SER A 473 5.17 -21.35 -3.42
C SER A 473 5.24 -22.20 -4.69
N GLU A 474 6.30 -23.00 -4.86
CA GLU A 474 6.38 -24.01 -5.94
C GLU A 474 6.23 -23.42 -7.35
N ASN A 475 6.64 -22.17 -7.56
CA ASN A 475 6.59 -21.51 -8.86
C ASN A 475 7.97 -21.57 -9.53
N ASN A 476 8.07 -21.34 -10.85
CA ASN A 476 9.39 -21.14 -11.43
C ASN A 476 10.02 -19.87 -10.85
N VAL A 477 9.29 -18.76 -10.88
CA VAL A 477 9.65 -17.52 -10.17
C VAL A 477 8.54 -17.15 -9.19
N GLY A 478 8.88 -16.82 -7.94
CA GLY A 478 7.89 -16.44 -6.94
C GLY A 478 7.15 -15.15 -7.33
N MET A 479 7.88 -14.06 -7.46
CA MET A 479 7.37 -12.75 -7.85
C MET A 479 8.28 -12.07 -8.88
N VAL A 480 7.69 -11.29 -9.80
CA VAL A 480 8.45 -10.47 -10.76
C VAL A 480 7.90 -9.05 -10.81
N VAL A 481 8.80 -8.07 -10.77
CA VAL A 481 8.50 -6.67 -11.04
C VAL A 481 9.36 -6.22 -12.23
N SER A 482 8.73 -5.88 -13.34
CA SER A 482 9.41 -5.57 -14.60
C SER A 482 8.93 -4.26 -15.20
N ASN A 483 9.86 -3.41 -15.65
CA ASN A 483 9.58 -2.13 -16.33
C ASN A 483 8.58 -1.22 -15.58
N THR A 484 8.61 -1.23 -14.25
CA THR A 484 7.65 -0.50 -13.44
C THR A 484 8.29 0.02 -12.16
N SER A 485 7.58 0.92 -11.49
CA SER A 485 8.05 1.54 -10.25
C SER A 485 6.96 1.70 -9.21
N HIS A 486 7.34 1.99 -7.96
CA HIS A 486 6.42 2.23 -6.85
C HIS A 486 5.54 1.00 -6.54
N VAL A 487 6.21 -0.14 -6.40
CA VAL A 487 5.60 -1.41 -5.98
C VAL A 487 6.03 -1.69 -4.54
N PHE A 488 5.06 -1.91 -3.66
CA PHE A 488 5.27 -2.28 -2.27
C PHE A 488 4.95 -3.76 -2.11
N ILE A 489 5.91 -4.53 -1.61
CA ILE A 489 5.78 -5.96 -1.31
C ILE A 489 5.93 -6.09 0.21
N ASP A 490 4.82 -6.36 0.90
CA ASP A 490 4.70 -6.23 2.35
C ASP A 490 4.24 -7.55 2.98
N GLU A 491 4.97 -8.03 3.99
CA GLU A 491 4.60 -9.20 4.81
C GLU A 491 4.32 -10.48 3.98
N CYS A 492 4.97 -10.65 2.82
CA CYS A 492 4.73 -11.78 1.91
C CYS A 492 5.63 -12.98 2.23
N THR A 493 5.13 -14.19 2.04
CA THR A 493 5.93 -15.43 2.11
C THR A 493 6.19 -15.97 0.71
N ILE A 494 7.47 -16.11 0.36
CA ILE A 494 7.96 -16.49 -0.96
C ILE A 494 8.87 -17.69 -0.80
N ARG A 495 8.41 -18.87 -1.23
CA ARG A 495 9.15 -20.11 -0.98
C ARG A 495 9.17 -21.07 -2.15
N ASP A 496 10.09 -22.03 -2.10
CA ASP A 496 10.10 -23.18 -3.00
C ASP A 496 10.13 -22.76 -4.50
N SER A 497 10.77 -21.63 -4.83
CA SER A 497 10.87 -21.14 -6.21
C SER A 497 12.04 -21.81 -6.96
N GLN A 498 11.78 -22.33 -8.17
CA GLN A 498 12.75 -23.11 -8.94
C GLN A 498 13.89 -22.25 -9.53
N GLU A 499 13.65 -20.98 -9.82
CA GLU A 499 14.62 -20.05 -10.40
C GLU A 499 14.98 -18.92 -9.42
N ALA A 500 13.97 -18.19 -8.93
CA ALA A 500 14.17 -17.09 -7.98
C ALA A 500 12.89 -16.77 -7.19
N GLY A 501 13.03 -16.31 -5.94
CA GLY A 501 11.94 -15.83 -5.11
C GLY A 501 11.35 -14.52 -5.65
N LEU A 502 12.17 -13.49 -5.81
CA LEU A 502 11.78 -12.19 -6.37
C LEU A 502 12.75 -11.76 -7.47
N VAL A 503 12.24 -11.38 -8.65
CA VAL A 503 13.05 -10.81 -9.74
C VAL A 503 12.61 -9.38 -10.05
N LEU A 504 13.55 -8.45 -10.02
CA LEU A 504 13.38 -7.06 -10.44
C LEU A 504 14.12 -6.85 -11.76
N GLN A 505 13.45 -6.49 -12.86
CA GLN A 505 14.06 -6.51 -14.19
C GLN A 505 13.44 -5.53 -15.22
N GLY A 506 13.92 -5.59 -16.46
CA GLY A 506 13.37 -4.87 -17.61
C GLY A 506 14.25 -3.71 -18.10
N GLN A 507 14.01 -3.25 -19.33
CA GLN A 507 14.69 -2.09 -19.93
C GLN A 507 14.59 -0.83 -19.07
N HIS A 508 13.46 -0.63 -18.39
CA HIS A 508 13.24 0.46 -17.43
C HIS A 508 13.36 0.01 -15.96
N GLY A 509 13.65 -1.28 -15.74
CA GLY A 509 13.89 -1.88 -14.44
C GLY A 509 12.63 -2.05 -13.59
N GLY A 510 12.75 -2.84 -12.54
CA GLY A 510 11.92 -2.69 -11.34
C GLY A 510 12.60 -1.65 -10.46
N SER A 511 11.99 -0.48 -10.27
CA SER A 511 12.58 0.61 -9.50
C SER A 511 11.68 1.17 -8.43
N ASN A 512 12.22 1.77 -7.37
CA ASN A 512 11.41 2.23 -6.23
C ASN A 512 10.52 1.11 -5.67
N VAL A 513 11.03 -0.12 -5.62
CA VAL A 513 10.33 -1.26 -5.02
C VAL A 513 10.71 -1.35 -3.56
N VAL A 514 9.72 -1.39 -2.67
CA VAL A 514 9.93 -1.58 -1.24
C VAL A 514 9.49 -2.99 -0.88
N VAL A 515 10.41 -3.79 -0.35
CA VAL A 515 10.16 -5.14 0.16
C VAL A 515 10.32 -5.11 1.67
N HIS A 516 9.20 -5.28 2.39
CA HIS A 516 9.12 -5.09 3.83
C HIS A 516 8.55 -6.33 4.52
N GLY A 517 9.23 -6.83 5.56
CA GLY A 517 8.71 -7.90 6.42
C GLY A 517 8.45 -9.23 5.71
N CYS A 518 9.06 -9.47 4.54
CA CYS A 518 8.83 -10.66 3.74
C CYS A 518 9.68 -11.84 4.21
N HIS A 519 9.09 -13.04 4.13
CA HIS A 519 9.72 -14.30 4.44
C HIS A 519 10.14 -15.05 3.16
N PHE A 520 11.43 -15.31 2.99
CA PHE A 520 11.99 -16.09 1.89
C PHE A 520 12.49 -17.44 2.39
N GLU A 521 12.16 -18.54 1.70
CA GLU A 521 12.52 -19.87 2.16
C GLU A 521 12.69 -20.87 1.00
N ARG A 522 13.77 -21.66 0.96
CA ARG A 522 13.98 -22.71 -0.06
C ARG A 522 13.82 -22.25 -1.52
N ASN A 523 14.16 -20.99 -1.83
CA ASN A 523 14.26 -20.52 -3.21
C ASN A 523 15.66 -20.83 -3.74
N LEU A 524 15.80 -21.06 -5.07
CA LEU A 524 17.13 -21.19 -5.67
C LEU A 524 17.98 -19.91 -5.45
N VAL A 525 17.33 -18.75 -5.59
CA VAL A 525 17.86 -17.42 -5.25
C VAL A 525 16.72 -16.62 -4.62
N ASP A 526 16.90 -15.99 -3.46
CA ASP A 526 15.81 -15.25 -2.81
C ASP A 526 15.40 -14.01 -3.61
N VAL A 527 16.38 -13.17 -4.00
CA VAL A 527 16.14 -11.92 -4.72
C VAL A 527 17.16 -11.76 -5.84
N GLN A 528 16.70 -11.35 -7.03
CA GLN A 528 17.55 -11.06 -8.16
C GLN A 528 17.18 -9.72 -8.82
N GLU A 529 18.11 -8.77 -8.77
CA GLU A 529 18.00 -7.50 -9.48
C GLU A 529 18.77 -7.55 -10.81
N ARG A 530 18.07 -7.34 -11.93
CA ARG A 530 18.61 -7.37 -13.30
C ARG A 530 18.43 -6.03 -14.01
N ASP A 531 19.08 -5.90 -15.16
CA ASP A 531 18.92 -4.79 -16.10
C ASP A 531 19.12 -3.41 -15.46
N THR A 532 18.19 -2.47 -15.68
CA THR A 532 18.27 -1.09 -15.18
C THR A 532 17.59 -0.90 -13.81
N SER A 533 17.19 -1.99 -13.14
CA SER A 533 16.59 -1.97 -11.80
C SER A 533 17.49 -1.26 -10.79
N ARG A 534 16.88 -0.38 -9.99
CA ARG A 534 17.54 0.56 -9.06
C ARG A 534 16.58 1.06 -7.99
N ASP A 535 17.13 1.66 -6.93
CA ASP A 535 16.34 2.34 -5.90
C ASP A 535 15.32 1.41 -5.22
N ASN A 536 15.71 0.15 -5.01
CA ASN A 536 14.89 -0.86 -4.35
C ASN A 536 15.34 -1.03 -2.88
N TYR A 537 14.38 -1.14 -1.98
CA TYR A 537 14.60 -1.13 -0.53
C TYR A 537 14.13 -2.45 0.08
N PHE A 538 14.96 -3.05 0.93
CA PHE A 538 14.66 -4.30 1.61
C PHE A 538 14.75 -4.05 3.12
N VAL A 539 13.62 -4.13 3.83
CA VAL A 539 13.53 -3.80 5.25
C VAL A 539 12.89 -4.96 6.03
N GLY A 540 13.54 -5.48 7.06
CA GLY A 540 12.96 -6.49 7.95
C GLY A 540 12.69 -7.86 7.30
N ASN A 541 13.40 -8.22 6.24
CA ASN A 541 13.25 -9.50 5.53
C ASN A 541 14.34 -10.51 5.95
N ASN A 542 14.06 -11.82 5.89
CA ASN A 542 15.06 -12.89 6.11
C ASN A 542 15.78 -13.29 4.80
N ILE A 543 16.30 -12.32 4.07
CA ILE A 543 16.93 -12.56 2.77
C ILE A 543 18.38 -13.04 2.92
N HIS A 544 18.74 -14.15 2.25
CA HIS A 544 20.14 -14.44 1.96
C HIS A 544 20.54 -13.66 0.70
N PHE A 545 20.94 -12.41 0.91
CA PHE A 545 21.26 -11.48 -0.17
C PHE A 545 22.46 -11.98 -0.98
N ILE A 546 22.27 -12.28 -2.26
CA ILE A 546 23.35 -12.21 -3.24
C ILE A 546 23.31 -10.76 -3.75
N PRO A 547 24.30 -9.92 -3.40
CA PRO A 547 24.36 -8.56 -3.93
C PRO A 547 24.29 -8.58 -5.44
N LYS A 548 23.83 -7.47 -6.03
CA LYS A 548 24.00 -7.17 -7.46
C LYS A 548 25.48 -7.32 -7.81
N ARG A 549 25.92 -8.54 -8.14
CA ARG A 549 26.98 -8.71 -9.12
C ARG A 549 26.41 -8.00 -10.33
N PRO A 550 27.11 -7.02 -10.91
CA PRO A 550 26.78 -6.61 -12.26
C PRO A 550 26.54 -7.89 -13.06
N PRO A 551 25.58 -7.93 -14.01
CA PRO A 551 25.68 -8.99 -15.00
C PRO A 551 27.16 -9.04 -15.41
N PRO A 552 27.82 -10.21 -15.47
CA PRO A 552 29.07 -10.25 -16.19
C PRO A 552 28.75 -9.54 -17.50
N ARG A 553 29.34 -8.35 -17.69
CA ARG A 553 29.39 -7.73 -18.99
C ARG A 553 30.31 -8.69 -19.74
N HIS A 554 29.74 -9.81 -20.18
CA HIS A 554 30.37 -10.61 -21.20
C HIS A 554 30.66 -9.61 -22.33
N ASP A 555 31.97 -9.36 -22.47
CA ASP A 555 32.65 -8.57 -23.48
C ASP A 555 32.74 -7.04 -23.39
N ARG A 556 32.81 -6.42 -22.20
CA ARG A 556 33.44 -5.07 -22.12
C ARG A 556 34.77 -5.10 -21.39
N LYS A 557 35.84 -5.08 -22.20
CA LYS A 557 37.23 -4.93 -21.76
C LYS A 557 37.33 -3.85 -20.67
N VAL A 558 37.88 -4.21 -19.51
CA VAL A 558 38.29 -3.23 -18.50
C VAL A 558 39.37 -2.36 -19.14
N VAL A 559 39.08 -1.08 -19.26
CA VAL A 559 40.00 -0.09 -19.83
C VAL A 559 40.97 0.39 -18.75
N ASP A 560 40.47 0.61 -17.54
CA ASP A 560 41.26 1.03 -16.38
C ASP A 560 40.52 0.68 -15.08
N SER A 561 41.27 0.43 -14.00
CA SER A 561 40.73 0.28 -12.65
C SER A 561 41.74 0.66 -11.58
N TYR A 562 41.24 1.11 -10.43
CA TYR A 562 42.04 1.36 -9.24
C TYR A 562 41.18 1.22 -7.98
N THR A 563 41.82 0.97 -6.83
CA THR A 563 41.15 0.91 -5.52
C THR A 563 41.53 2.12 -4.68
N ALA A 564 40.54 2.78 -4.10
CA ALA A 564 40.73 3.93 -3.22
C ALA A 564 39.50 4.12 -2.31
N PRO A 565 39.58 4.93 -1.24
CA PRO A 565 38.40 5.36 -0.52
C PRO A 565 37.55 6.30 -1.38
N CYS A 566 36.22 6.18 -1.28
CA CYS A 566 35.30 7.07 -1.95
C CYS A 566 35.25 8.43 -1.24
N THR A 567 35.56 9.52 -1.97
CA THR A 567 35.45 10.89 -1.45
C THR A 567 34.03 11.31 -1.10
N VAL A 568 33.00 10.57 -1.53
CA VAL A 568 31.60 10.85 -1.17
C VAL A 568 31.21 10.13 0.13
N CYS A 569 31.29 8.79 0.18
CA CYS A 569 30.79 7.99 1.32
C CYS A 569 31.87 7.38 2.21
N GLY A 570 33.15 7.52 1.86
CA GLY A 570 34.28 7.00 2.64
C GLY A 570 34.58 5.51 2.45
N SER A 571 33.71 4.72 1.81
CA SER A 571 33.96 3.29 1.60
C SER A 571 35.14 3.03 0.68
N MET A 572 35.96 2.04 1.01
CA MET A 572 36.91 1.46 0.05
C MET A 572 36.13 0.80 -1.09
N SER A 573 36.48 1.10 -2.34
CA SER A 573 35.83 0.52 -3.52
C SER A 573 36.81 0.31 -4.65
N GLU A 574 36.59 -0.72 -5.45
CA GLU A 574 37.23 -0.84 -6.76
C GLU A 574 36.50 0.05 -7.77
N PHE A 575 37.24 1.00 -8.35
CA PHE A 575 36.71 1.92 -9.34
C PHE A 575 37.12 1.45 -10.72
N VAL A 576 36.14 0.95 -11.48
CA VAL A 576 36.39 0.33 -12.79
C VAL A 576 35.82 1.20 -13.92
N HIS A 577 36.60 1.34 -14.99
CA HIS A 577 36.20 1.96 -16.25
C HIS A 577 36.15 0.91 -17.36
N HIS A 578 34.99 0.77 -17.99
CA HIS A 578 34.72 -0.20 -19.06
C HIS A 578 34.56 0.46 -20.44
N GLY A 579 35.15 1.66 -20.64
CA GLY A 579 34.93 2.50 -21.82
C GLY A 579 33.69 3.41 -21.71
N GLY A 580 33.61 4.41 -22.61
CA GLY A 580 32.54 5.42 -22.63
C GLY A 580 32.89 6.71 -21.90
N SER A 581 31.88 7.43 -21.38
CA SER A 581 32.10 8.68 -20.63
C SER A 581 32.89 8.42 -19.35
N VAL A 582 34.08 9.02 -19.26
CA VAL A 582 34.96 8.92 -18.11
C VAL A 582 34.31 9.55 -16.86
N ARG A 583 33.72 10.75 -17.02
CA ARG A 583 33.03 11.50 -15.94
C ARG A 583 31.91 10.70 -15.28
N GLU A 584 31.17 9.91 -16.07
CA GLU A 584 30.04 9.09 -15.60
C GLU A 584 30.41 7.64 -15.23
N SER A 585 31.71 7.33 -15.19
CA SER A 585 32.25 6.01 -14.84
C SER A 585 32.92 6.01 -13.45
N TYR A 586 33.76 5.01 -13.15
CA TYR A 586 34.46 4.85 -11.85
C TYR A 586 33.51 4.98 -10.65
N ARG A 587 32.35 4.33 -10.74
CA ARG A 587 31.29 4.45 -9.74
C ARG A 587 31.67 3.70 -8.48
N CYS A 588 31.47 4.34 -7.33
CA CYS A 588 31.59 3.68 -6.04
C CYS A 588 30.61 2.49 -5.96
N GLU A 589 31.07 1.36 -5.45
CA GLU A 589 30.25 0.15 -5.32
C GLU A 589 29.13 0.33 -4.27
N VAL A 590 29.40 1.17 -3.26
CA VAL A 590 28.47 1.47 -2.16
C VAL A 590 27.52 2.61 -2.51
N CYS A 591 28.04 3.83 -2.71
CA CYS A 591 27.18 5.00 -2.91
C CYS A 591 26.84 5.33 -4.36
N ARG A 592 27.38 4.57 -5.33
CA ARG A 592 27.18 4.75 -6.78
C ARG A 592 27.61 6.09 -7.38
N ALA A 593 28.20 6.98 -6.58
CA ALA A 593 28.75 8.24 -7.04
C ALA A 593 29.79 8.01 -8.15
N SER A 594 29.61 8.66 -9.30
CA SER A 594 30.53 8.63 -10.44
C SER A 594 31.81 9.43 -10.17
N LEU A 595 32.78 9.32 -11.07
CA LEU A 595 34.01 10.11 -11.03
C LEU A 595 33.73 11.61 -10.88
N ARG A 596 32.74 12.13 -11.62
CA ARG A 596 32.28 13.52 -11.54
C ARG A 596 31.92 13.94 -10.12
N HIS A 597 31.01 13.19 -9.49
CA HIS A 597 30.56 13.48 -8.14
C HIS A 597 31.66 13.29 -7.10
N ARG A 598 32.56 12.34 -7.32
CA ARG A 598 33.72 12.12 -6.45
C ARG A 598 34.73 13.28 -6.53
N GLY A 599 34.98 13.80 -7.73
CA GLY A 599 35.77 15.01 -7.92
C GLY A 599 35.11 16.23 -7.26
N GLN A 600 33.79 16.36 -7.39
CA GLN A 600 33.06 17.45 -6.76
C GLN A 600 33.08 17.36 -5.23
N ALA A 601 32.91 16.17 -4.65
CA ALA A 601 33.10 15.96 -3.22
C ALA A 601 34.51 16.32 -2.75
N LYS A 602 35.53 15.94 -3.53
CA LYS A 602 36.92 16.28 -3.23
C LYS A 602 37.14 17.78 -3.17
N ALA A 603 36.62 18.54 -4.13
CA ALA A 603 36.69 19.99 -4.12
C ALA A 603 35.97 20.62 -2.91
N ILE A 604 34.84 20.04 -2.48
CA ILE A 604 34.14 20.50 -1.26
C ILE A 604 34.97 20.18 0.00
N LEU A 605 35.59 19.01 0.07
CA LEU A 605 36.50 18.62 1.16
C LEU A 605 37.70 19.56 1.25
N GLU A 606 38.32 19.93 0.13
CA GLU A 606 39.42 20.89 0.13
C GLU A 606 38.99 22.30 0.55
N ALA A 607 37.75 22.68 0.24
CA ALA A 607 37.25 24.02 0.50
C ALA A 607 36.78 24.22 1.95
N TYR A 608 36.27 23.17 2.60
CA TYR A 608 35.59 23.26 3.90
C TYR A 608 36.01 22.20 4.93
N GLY A 609 36.67 21.14 4.51
CA GLY A 609 37.19 20.11 5.40
C GLY A 609 38.44 20.55 6.14
N GLN A 610 38.73 19.88 7.24
CA GLN A 610 39.98 19.99 7.98
C GLN A 610 40.73 18.66 7.88
N ASP A 611 40.12 17.60 8.43
CA ASP A 611 40.69 16.25 8.49
C ASP A 611 39.77 15.19 7.84
N GLU A 612 38.56 15.58 7.43
CA GLU A 612 37.58 14.65 6.89
C GLU A 612 38.01 14.09 5.53
N ARG A 613 37.92 12.76 5.40
CA ARG A 613 38.31 12.04 4.18
C ARG A 613 37.15 11.76 3.22
N SER A 614 35.93 12.13 3.59
CA SER A 614 34.75 11.95 2.74
C SER A 614 33.69 13.01 3.02
N PHE A 615 32.88 13.33 2.01
CA PHE A 615 31.78 14.28 2.13
C PHE A 615 30.77 13.85 3.20
N SER A 616 30.51 12.55 3.34
CA SER A 616 29.66 11.99 4.39
C SER A 616 30.18 12.28 5.81
N ALA A 617 31.50 12.35 5.99
CA ALA A 617 32.10 12.73 7.27
C ALA A 617 32.06 14.24 7.45
N LEU A 618 32.39 15.01 6.40
CA LEU A 618 32.32 16.47 6.40
C LEU A 618 30.92 16.98 6.74
N ALA A 619 29.87 16.39 6.20
CA ALA A 619 28.48 16.76 6.49
C ALA A 619 28.09 16.59 7.97
N GLN A 620 28.88 15.84 8.74
CA GLN A 620 28.68 15.66 10.19
C GLN A 620 29.53 16.63 11.02
N SER A 621 30.49 17.33 10.42
CA SER A 621 31.38 18.22 11.17
C SER A 621 30.63 19.48 11.64
N PRO A 622 30.86 19.96 12.88
CA PRO A 622 30.13 21.12 13.40
C PRO A 622 30.27 22.37 12.54
N SER A 623 31.45 22.63 11.96
CA SER A 623 31.69 23.79 11.11
C SER A 623 30.89 23.74 9.81
N PHE A 624 30.81 22.56 9.18
CA PHE A 624 30.08 22.40 7.92
C PHE A 624 28.56 22.45 8.12
N ARG A 625 28.07 21.87 9.22
CA ARG A 625 26.63 21.86 9.56
C ARG A 625 26.04 23.27 9.76
N ASN A 626 26.88 24.25 10.10
CA ASN A 626 26.46 25.64 10.29
C ASN A 626 26.39 26.45 8.99
N LEU A 627 26.88 25.91 7.87
CA LEU A 627 26.85 26.60 6.58
C LEU A 627 25.42 26.70 6.03
N SER A 628 25.13 27.82 5.38
CA SER A 628 23.95 28.00 4.52
C SER A 628 24.27 27.44 3.13
N ILE A 629 23.63 26.32 2.76
CA ILE A 629 23.96 25.53 1.57
C ILE A 629 22.77 25.51 0.61
N TYR A 630 23.02 25.77 -0.67
CA TYR A 630 22.02 25.69 -1.73
C TYR A 630 22.41 24.67 -2.81
N GLU A 631 21.50 23.76 -3.14
CA GLU A 631 21.70 22.75 -4.20
C GLU A 631 20.44 22.62 -5.07
N PRO A 632 20.39 23.26 -6.26
CA PRO A 632 19.31 23.05 -7.21
C PRO A 632 19.33 21.64 -7.83
N GLY A 633 18.14 21.14 -8.17
CA GLY A 633 17.86 19.84 -8.78
C GLY A 633 17.13 18.86 -7.85
N LEU A 634 16.62 17.77 -8.43
CA LEU A 634 15.87 16.74 -7.69
C LEU A 634 16.71 15.51 -7.31
N VAL A 635 17.80 15.23 -8.05
CA VAL A 635 18.60 14.01 -7.90
C VAL A 635 20.08 14.36 -7.75
N GLY A 636 20.76 13.72 -6.80
CA GLY A 636 22.21 13.84 -6.64
C GLY A 636 22.73 13.12 -5.40
N PRO A 637 24.01 12.69 -5.39
CA PRO A 637 24.55 11.85 -4.32
C PRO A 637 24.84 12.59 -3.00
N PHE A 638 24.82 13.94 -3.00
CA PHE A 638 25.08 14.76 -1.82
C PHE A 638 23.83 14.96 -0.94
N ARG A 639 22.66 15.02 -1.57
CA ARG A 639 21.37 15.37 -0.94
C ARG A 639 21.08 14.59 0.32
N LYS A 640 21.26 13.26 0.29
CA LYS A 640 21.04 12.37 1.46
C LYS A 640 21.92 12.66 2.69
N TYR A 641 22.95 13.49 2.54
CA TYR A 641 23.80 13.96 3.64
C TYR A 641 23.50 15.41 4.02
N LEU A 642 22.93 16.19 3.09
CA LEU A 642 22.62 17.61 3.25
C LEU A 642 21.19 17.87 3.75
N ASP A 643 20.24 17.01 3.42
CA ASP A 643 18.81 17.11 3.76
C ASP A 643 18.53 17.25 5.28
N LYS A 644 19.45 16.77 6.11
CA LYS A 644 19.39 16.86 7.58
C LYS A 644 20.08 18.09 8.15
N LEU A 645 20.63 18.97 7.31
CA LEU A 645 21.30 20.18 7.77
C LEU A 645 20.27 21.30 7.97
N PRO A 646 20.41 22.10 9.04
CA PRO A 646 19.40 23.09 9.41
C PRO A 646 19.25 24.22 8.36
N ASN A 647 20.33 24.54 7.64
CA ASN A 647 20.37 25.65 6.69
C ASN A 647 20.61 25.16 5.25
N TYR A 648 20.04 24.01 4.89
CA TYR A 648 20.09 23.46 3.53
C TYR A 648 18.84 23.82 2.74
N ILE A 649 19.03 24.35 1.53
CA ILE A 649 17.97 24.71 0.60
C ILE A 649 18.13 23.87 -0.66
N GLN A 650 17.07 23.12 -0.99
CA GLN A 650 16.92 22.43 -2.26
C GLN A 650 15.87 23.16 -3.11
N SER A 651 16.11 23.25 -4.43
CA SER A 651 15.11 23.79 -5.34
C SER A 651 15.02 23.03 -6.66
N TYR A 652 13.94 23.27 -7.39
CA TYR A 652 13.77 22.93 -8.80
C TYR A 652 12.96 24.05 -9.47
N LEU A 653 12.87 24.06 -10.81
CA LEU A 653 12.05 25.02 -11.53
C LEU A 653 10.85 24.30 -12.15
N TRP A 654 9.65 24.67 -11.72
CA TRP A 654 8.38 24.24 -12.27
C TRP A 654 7.64 25.45 -12.85
N ASP A 655 7.20 25.34 -14.10
CA ASP A 655 6.51 26.42 -14.82
C ASP A 655 5.14 26.76 -14.22
N ASP A 656 4.50 25.80 -13.55
CA ASP A 656 3.15 25.92 -12.98
C ASP A 656 3.12 26.40 -11.53
N LEU A 657 4.29 26.67 -10.93
CA LEU A 657 4.42 27.09 -9.54
C LEU A 657 5.04 28.50 -9.46
N PRO A 658 4.59 29.39 -8.56
CA PRO A 658 5.23 30.69 -8.38
C PRO A 658 6.67 30.54 -7.85
N LEU A 659 7.58 31.43 -8.28
CA LEU A 659 8.95 31.46 -7.73
C LEU A 659 8.93 31.75 -6.23
N GLY A 660 9.78 31.05 -5.47
CA GLY A 660 9.84 31.08 -4.01
C GLY A 660 8.84 30.18 -3.29
N ALA A 661 7.81 29.65 -3.98
CA ALA A 661 6.88 28.69 -3.37
C ALA A 661 7.55 27.34 -3.09
N THR A 662 6.95 26.51 -2.25
CA THR A 662 7.50 25.19 -1.87
C THR A 662 6.53 24.07 -2.24
N LYS A 663 7.05 22.99 -2.83
CA LYS A 663 6.35 21.76 -3.14
C LYS A 663 7.13 20.58 -2.57
N ASP A 664 6.51 19.81 -1.68
CA ASP A 664 7.13 18.65 -1.01
C ASP A 664 8.48 18.97 -0.34
N GLY A 665 8.61 20.16 0.26
CA GLY A 665 9.83 20.63 0.91
C GLY A 665 10.91 21.16 -0.04
N ILE A 666 10.67 21.17 -1.36
CA ILE A 666 11.59 21.68 -2.38
C ILE A 666 11.08 23.04 -2.88
N GLN A 667 11.94 24.05 -2.89
CA GLN A 667 11.56 25.38 -3.35
C GLN A 667 11.49 25.46 -4.88
N ASN A 668 10.61 26.31 -5.39
CA ASN A 668 10.57 26.66 -6.79
C ASN A 668 11.48 27.86 -7.04
N GLN A 669 12.64 27.66 -7.67
CA GLN A 669 13.61 28.73 -7.89
C GLN A 669 14.12 28.67 -9.33
N ASP A 670 14.17 29.84 -9.97
CA ASP A 670 14.87 30.04 -11.23
C ASP A 670 16.29 30.51 -10.92
N LEU A 671 17.30 29.83 -11.47
CA LEU A 671 18.70 30.24 -11.28
C LEU A 671 18.99 31.61 -11.88
N GLU A 672 18.20 32.06 -12.86
CA GLU A 672 18.34 33.39 -13.47
C GLU A 672 17.67 34.51 -12.64
N ASP A 673 16.81 34.17 -11.68
CA ASP A 673 16.04 35.10 -10.82
C ASP A 673 15.79 34.45 -9.45
N LEU A 674 16.85 34.33 -8.65
CA LEU A 674 16.77 33.67 -7.34
C LEU A 674 16.01 34.54 -6.34
N ARG A 675 14.95 33.98 -5.75
CA ARG A 675 14.17 34.61 -4.65
C ARG A 675 14.84 34.42 -3.30
N MET A 676 16.14 34.69 -3.25
CA MET A 676 16.99 34.58 -2.06
C MET A 676 17.68 35.90 -1.79
N GLU A 677 17.90 36.19 -0.51
CA GLU A 677 18.56 37.43 -0.08
C GLU A 677 20.02 37.50 -0.55
N SER A 678 20.49 38.70 -0.81
CA SER A 678 21.89 38.94 -1.19
C SER A 678 22.81 38.57 -0.02
N SER A 679 23.98 37.97 -0.30
CA SER A 679 24.95 37.53 0.71
C SER A 679 24.36 36.63 1.83
N SER A 680 23.50 35.68 1.45
CA SER A 680 22.82 34.75 2.35
C SER A 680 23.37 33.33 2.35
N LEU A 681 24.20 32.96 1.37
CA LEU A 681 24.70 31.60 1.20
C LEU A 681 26.22 31.50 1.37
N ASP A 682 26.67 30.39 1.96
CA ASP A 682 28.10 30.06 2.08
C ASP A 682 28.55 29.15 0.94
N LEU A 683 27.69 28.21 0.54
CA LEU A 683 28.00 27.21 -0.49
C LEU A 683 26.83 27.01 -1.45
N VAL A 684 27.09 27.10 -2.74
CA VAL A 684 26.18 26.65 -3.81
C VAL A 684 26.79 25.45 -4.52
N ILE A 685 26.02 24.38 -4.71
CA ILE A 685 26.43 23.17 -5.41
C ILE A 685 25.55 22.98 -6.65
N THR A 686 26.14 22.98 -7.84
CA THR A 686 25.41 22.62 -9.07
C THR A 686 26.16 21.55 -9.85
N SER A 687 25.44 20.56 -10.37
CA SER A 687 26.06 19.33 -10.89
C SER A 687 25.55 19.04 -12.30
N ASP A 688 26.19 19.63 -13.32
CA ASP A 688 25.77 19.59 -14.74
C ASP A 688 24.34 20.17 -14.90
N ILE A 689 24.20 21.44 -14.51
CA ILE A 689 22.94 22.21 -14.58
C ILE A 689 23.08 23.42 -15.51
N PHE A 690 24.22 24.11 -15.47
CA PHE A 690 24.39 25.41 -16.13
C PHE A 690 24.31 25.35 -17.65
N GLU A 691 24.60 24.20 -18.26
CA GLU A 691 24.44 24.02 -19.70
C GLU A 691 22.97 24.05 -20.14
N HIS A 692 22.04 23.91 -19.20
CA HIS A 692 20.60 23.88 -19.40
C HIS A 692 19.89 25.20 -19.10
N ILE A 693 20.62 26.20 -18.60
CA ILE A 693 20.07 27.52 -18.27
C ILE A 693 20.05 28.38 -19.53
N ARG A 694 18.94 29.09 -19.78
CA ARG A 694 18.73 29.86 -21.01
C ARG A 694 19.73 31.01 -21.14
N HIS A 695 19.98 31.72 -20.03
CA HIS A 695 21.03 32.74 -19.93
C HIS A 695 21.98 32.41 -18.78
N PRO A 696 22.95 31.48 -18.97
CA PRO A 696 23.75 30.96 -17.87
C PRO A 696 24.54 32.03 -17.12
N TYR A 697 25.01 33.08 -17.80
CA TYR A 697 25.72 34.20 -17.15
C TYR A 697 24.82 35.14 -16.36
N ARG A 698 23.49 35.14 -16.56
CA ARG A 698 22.56 35.74 -15.59
C ARG A 698 22.52 34.90 -14.33
N GLY A 699 22.44 33.57 -14.49
CA GLY A 699 22.49 32.65 -13.36
C GLY A 699 23.76 32.76 -12.53
N PHE A 700 24.94 32.87 -13.16
CA PHE A 700 26.18 33.10 -12.43
C PHE A 700 26.21 34.43 -11.66
N ARG A 701 25.61 35.50 -12.21
CA ARG A 701 25.49 36.78 -11.50
C ARG A 701 24.54 36.68 -10.29
N GLU A 702 23.44 35.93 -10.42
CA GLU A 702 22.54 35.66 -9.30
C GLU A 702 23.24 34.83 -8.21
N LEU A 703 23.99 33.79 -8.59
CA LEU A 703 24.82 33.04 -7.63
C LEU A 703 25.85 33.94 -6.94
N HIS A 704 26.50 34.85 -7.67
CA HIS A 704 27.41 35.84 -7.09
C HIS A 704 26.69 36.75 -6.11
N ARG A 705 25.47 37.21 -6.41
CA ARG A 705 24.67 38.08 -5.54
C ARG A 705 24.33 37.40 -4.22
N VAL A 706 23.83 36.16 -4.26
CA VAL A 706 23.38 35.43 -3.05
C VAL A 706 24.53 34.87 -2.21
N LEU A 707 25.71 34.63 -2.80
CA LEU A 707 26.88 34.19 -2.04
C LEU A 707 27.42 35.29 -1.14
N ARG A 708 27.81 34.92 0.09
CA ARG A 708 28.64 35.77 0.97
C ARG A 708 30.03 35.96 0.36
N VAL A 709 30.70 37.02 0.76
CA VAL A 709 32.12 37.21 0.43
C VAL A 709 32.93 36.05 1.01
N GLY A 710 33.73 35.39 0.16
CA GLY A 710 34.43 34.15 0.51
C GLY A 710 33.57 32.87 0.37
N GLY A 711 32.26 33.01 0.18
CA GLY A 711 31.36 31.92 -0.19
C GLY A 711 31.68 31.39 -1.59
N ARG A 712 31.31 30.13 -1.83
CA ARG A 712 31.76 29.39 -3.01
C ARG A 712 30.62 28.75 -3.80
N HIS A 713 30.72 28.84 -5.11
CA HIS A 713 29.99 27.99 -6.04
C HIS A 713 30.90 26.86 -6.50
N ILE A 714 30.58 25.62 -6.10
CA ILE A 714 31.35 24.43 -6.46
C ILE A 714 30.54 23.61 -7.46
N PHE A 715 30.98 23.57 -8.71
CA PHE A 715 30.16 23.06 -9.79
C PHE A 715 30.86 22.18 -10.80
N THR A 716 30.02 21.40 -11.49
CA THR A 716 30.41 20.68 -12.69
C THR A 716 29.52 21.11 -13.86
N ILE A 717 30.11 21.07 -15.05
CA ILE A 717 29.47 21.18 -16.35
C ILE A 717 30.10 20.09 -17.25
N PRO A 718 29.48 19.70 -18.39
CA PRO A 718 29.97 18.67 -19.32
C PRO A 718 31.28 18.99 -20.06
N LEU A 719 32.31 19.38 -19.32
CA LEU A 719 33.64 19.74 -19.77
C LEU A 719 34.68 18.83 -19.08
N GLN A 720 35.78 18.57 -19.75
CA GLN A 720 36.88 17.72 -19.29
C GLN A 720 38.22 18.37 -19.64
N HIS A 721 39.30 17.95 -18.98
CA HIS A 721 40.65 18.42 -19.28
C HIS A 721 41.30 17.61 -20.42
N PRO A 722 42.03 18.25 -21.36
CA PRO A 722 42.11 19.70 -21.57
C PRO A 722 40.77 20.28 -22.04
N MET A 723 40.48 21.51 -21.58
CA MET A 723 39.24 22.21 -21.93
C MET A 723 39.32 22.69 -23.38
N ARG A 724 38.17 22.80 -24.06
CA ARG A 724 38.13 23.53 -25.33
C ARG A 724 38.27 25.03 -25.06
N PRO A 725 38.88 25.82 -25.95
CA PRO A 725 39.11 27.24 -25.69
C PRO A 725 37.83 28.07 -25.60
N THR A 726 36.85 27.83 -26.49
CA THR A 726 35.70 28.72 -26.68
C THR A 726 34.37 28.06 -26.32
N THR A 727 33.48 28.84 -25.73
CA THR A 727 32.08 28.52 -25.46
C THR A 727 31.28 28.60 -26.76
N VAL A 728 30.33 27.69 -26.92
CA VAL A 728 29.44 27.59 -28.08
C VAL A 728 28.00 27.69 -27.61
N SER A 729 27.30 28.73 -28.05
CA SER A 729 25.84 28.81 -27.90
C SER A 729 25.16 27.88 -28.90
N ARG A 730 24.33 26.95 -28.41
CA ARG A 730 23.53 26.05 -29.25
C ARG A 730 22.19 26.66 -29.64
N VAL A 731 21.74 27.66 -28.88
CA VAL A 731 20.48 28.36 -29.04
C VAL A 731 20.76 29.85 -28.97
N ASP A 732 20.21 30.61 -29.92
CA ASP A 732 20.12 32.06 -29.84
C ASP A 732 18.92 32.41 -28.98
N THR A 733 19.21 33.09 -27.87
CA THR A 733 18.27 33.49 -26.83
C THR A 733 18.06 35.01 -26.80
N SER A 734 18.49 35.74 -27.84
CA SER A 734 18.37 37.19 -27.95
C SER A 734 16.91 37.68 -28.03
N GLY A 735 16.01 36.85 -28.56
CA GLY A 735 14.56 37.05 -28.55
C GLY A 735 13.85 36.28 -27.43
N ASN A 736 12.53 36.42 -27.36
CA ASN A 736 11.69 35.67 -26.41
C ASN A 736 11.57 34.18 -26.74
N GLU A 737 11.78 33.83 -28.02
CA GLU A 737 11.71 32.46 -28.50
C GLU A 737 13.12 31.88 -28.64
N ASP A 738 13.21 30.56 -28.53
CA ASP A 738 14.47 29.84 -28.74
C ASP A 738 14.70 29.57 -30.22
N VAL A 739 15.81 30.08 -30.75
CA VAL A 739 16.25 29.81 -32.13
C VAL A 739 17.45 28.88 -32.11
N PHE A 740 17.27 27.63 -32.55
CA PHE A 740 18.33 26.63 -32.56
C PHE A 740 19.44 26.99 -33.57
N LEU A 741 20.64 27.31 -33.08
CA LEU A 741 21.85 27.53 -33.88
C LEU A 741 22.51 26.21 -34.29
N LEU A 742 22.33 25.18 -33.47
CA LEU A 742 22.83 23.81 -33.69
C LEU A 742 21.71 22.80 -33.41
N GLU A 743 21.91 21.55 -33.81
CA GLU A 743 20.95 20.47 -33.52
C GLU A 743 20.61 20.40 -32.02
N ALA A 744 19.32 20.35 -31.69
CA ALA A 744 18.87 20.35 -30.31
C ALA A 744 19.39 19.11 -29.56
N ARG A 745 20.06 19.33 -28.43
CA ARG A 745 20.59 18.27 -27.57
C ARG A 745 19.84 18.31 -26.25
N TYR A 746 19.39 17.14 -25.78
CA TYR A 746 18.66 17.03 -24.52
C TYR A 746 19.35 16.05 -23.58
N HIS A 747 19.42 16.39 -22.30
CA HIS A 747 19.69 15.46 -21.21
C HIS A 747 18.39 15.11 -20.47
N ILE A 748 18.45 14.16 -19.55
CA ILE A 748 17.31 13.78 -18.72
C ILE A 748 17.23 14.77 -17.54
N ALA A 749 16.10 15.44 -17.39
CA ALA A 749 15.82 16.33 -16.28
C ALA A 749 15.60 15.55 -14.97
N GLY A 750 15.65 16.24 -13.83
CA GLY A 750 15.52 15.62 -12.50
C GLY A 750 14.18 14.89 -12.28
N ASP A 751 13.12 15.28 -12.99
CA ASP A 751 11.79 14.69 -12.97
C ASP A 751 11.60 13.56 -14.02
N GLY A 752 12.65 13.27 -14.79
CA GLY A 752 12.64 12.32 -15.91
C GLY A 752 12.23 12.93 -17.26
N GLY A 753 11.94 14.23 -17.32
CA GLY A 753 11.67 14.97 -18.54
C GLY A 753 12.91 15.21 -19.41
N LYS A 754 12.76 16.01 -20.46
CA LYS A 754 13.87 16.44 -21.33
C LYS A 754 14.38 17.82 -20.88
N SER A 755 15.70 17.97 -20.74
CA SER A 755 16.36 19.25 -20.43
C SER A 755 17.23 19.69 -21.61
N LEU A 756 16.86 20.80 -22.25
CA LEU A 756 17.57 21.32 -23.42
C LEU A 756 18.97 21.83 -23.05
N VAL A 757 19.99 21.53 -23.86
CA VAL A 757 21.33 22.11 -23.72
C VAL A 757 21.41 23.41 -24.52
N TYR A 758 21.50 24.54 -23.83
CA TYR A 758 21.68 25.87 -24.41
C TYR A 758 23.14 26.19 -24.69
N THR A 759 24.03 25.79 -23.78
CA THR A 759 25.43 26.22 -23.83
C THR A 759 26.40 25.07 -23.70
N ASP A 760 27.28 25.01 -24.68
CA ASP A 760 28.44 24.15 -24.72
C ASP A 760 29.64 24.99 -24.23
N PHE A 761 29.95 24.96 -22.93
CA PHE A 761 31.02 25.78 -22.34
C PHE A 761 32.44 25.42 -22.77
N GLY A 762 33.30 26.44 -22.90
CA GLY A 762 34.76 26.35 -23.06
C GLY A 762 35.52 27.01 -21.90
N GLU A 763 36.82 27.19 -22.07
CA GLU A 763 37.73 27.78 -21.08
C GLU A 763 37.54 29.31 -20.93
N ASP A 764 37.10 29.99 -22.00
CA ASP A 764 36.71 31.41 -21.98
C ASP A 764 35.68 31.79 -20.90
N MET A 765 34.85 30.83 -20.45
CA MET A 765 34.00 30.95 -19.26
C MET A 765 34.76 31.49 -18.04
N LEU A 766 36.03 31.14 -17.87
CA LEU A 766 36.81 31.55 -16.69
C LEU A 766 37.00 33.07 -16.64
N ALA A 767 37.18 33.72 -17.80
CA ALA A 767 37.28 35.17 -17.90
C ALA A 767 35.94 35.85 -17.60
N GLU A 768 34.83 35.28 -18.10
CA GLU A 768 33.47 35.76 -17.82
C GLU A 768 33.13 35.67 -16.31
N LEU A 769 33.51 34.57 -15.66
CA LEU A 769 33.31 34.41 -14.21
C LEU A 769 34.16 35.40 -13.40
N GLU A 770 35.38 35.67 -13.85
CA GLU A 770 36.26 36.67 -13.26
C GLU A 770 35.66 38.09 -13.39
N GLU A 771 35.09 38.44 -14.55
CA GLU A 771 34.39 39.71 -14.76
C GLU A 771 33.15 39.86 -13.86
N ILE A 772 32.43 38.77 -13.60
CA ILE A 772 31.31 38.74 -12.64
C ILE A 772 31.77 38.99 -11.19
N GLY A 773 33.04 38.73 -10.87
CA GLY A 773 33.63 38.92 -9.54
C GLY A 773 34.05 37.64 -8.82
N PHE A 774 34.08 36.49 -9.52
CA PHE A 774 34.57 35.24 -8.94
C PHE A 774 36.08 35.07 -9.12
N SER A 775 36.72 34.39 -8.16
CA SER A 775 38.01 33.74 -8.35
C SER A 775 37.79 32.26 -8.60
N THR A 776 37.98 31.80 -9.83
CA THR A 776 37.67 30.42 -10.23
C THR A 776 38.92 29.56 -10.36
N LYS A 777 38.93 28.43 -9.67
CA LYS A 777 39.96 27.39 -9.78
C LYS A 777 39.38 26.10 -10.33
N VAL A 778 40.20 25.35 -11.06
CA VAL A 778 39.87 24.00 -11.51
C VAL A 778 40.50 23.00 -10.53
N SER A 779 39.66 22.20 -9.88
CA SER A 779 40.07 21.09 -9.00
C SER A 779 40.00 19.77 -9.77
N PHE A 780 41.02 18.95 -9.55
CA PHE A 780 41.19 17.62 -10.12
C PHE A 780 41.08 16.58 -9.00
N ILE A 781 40.72 15.35 -9.35
CA ILE A 781 40.79 14.24 -8.41
C ILE A 781 42.25 13.83 -8.18
N ASP A 782 42.64 13.59 -6.93
CA ASP A 782 44.00 13.15 -6.59
C ASP A 782 44.16 11.68 -6.97
N ASN A 783 44.59 11.45 -8.20
CA ASN A 783 44.75 10.12 -8.74
C ASN A 783 45.80 10.14 -9.87
N ASP A 784 46.71 9.16 -9.86
CA ASP A 784 47.77 9.02 -10.85
C ASP A 784 47.28 8.50 -12.21
N ARG A 785 46.01 8.07 -12.30
CA ARG A 785 45.43 7.54 -13.54
C ARG A 785 45.13 8.65 -14.54
N PRO A 786 45.70 8.61 -15.77
CA PRO A 786 45.51 9.66 -16.79
C PRO A 786 44.06 9.92 -17.18
N LEU A 787 43.19 8.90 -17.12
CA LEU A 787 41.76 9.07 -17.40
C LEU A 787 41.06 9.85 -16.28
N CYS A 788 41.41 9.59 -15.02
CA CYS A 788 40.84 10.30 -13.88
C CYS A 788 41.23 11.79 -13.89
N ALA A 789 42.45 12.11 -14.31
CA ALA A 789 42.95 13.48 -14.45
C ALA A 789 42.16 14.33 -15.46
N LYS A 790 41.33 13.73 -16.33
CA LYS A 790 40.45 14.47 -17.23
C LYS A 790 39.21 15.05 -16.54
N ASN A 791 38.85 14.52 -15.36
CA ASN A 791 37.68 15.00 -14.63
C ASN A 791 38.00 16.30 -13.91
N ILE A 792 37.21 17.33 -14.20
CA ILE A 792 37.35 18.67 -13.63
C ILE A 792 36.14 19.04 -12.79
N THR A 793 36.38 19.81 -11.73
CA THR A 793 35.37 20.51 -10.93
C THR A 793 35.80 21.97 -10.79
N PHE A 794 34.87 22.89 -10.92
CA PHE A 794 35.14 24.31 -10.77
C PHE A 794 34.81 24.76 -9.34
N VAL A 795 35.70 25.56 -8.76
CA VAL A 795 35.53 26.21 -7.46
C VAL A 795 35.61 27.70 -7.67
N SER A 796 34.44 28.35 -7.75
CA SER A 796 34.34 29.81 -7.90
C SER A 796 34.11 30.44 -6.53
N THR A 797 35.04 31.28 -6.08
CA THR A 797 34.96 31.96 -4.78
C THR A 797 34.63 33.43 -5.00
N LYS A 798 33.61 33.95 -4.30
CA LYS A 798 33.27 35.39 -4.37
C LYS A 798 34.37 36.22 -3.72
N LYS A 799 34.96 37.16 -4.48
CA LYS A 799 36.03 38.03 -3.99
C LYS A 799 35.51 39.08 -2.99
N ARG A 800 36.42 39.61 -2.16
CA ARG A 800 36.19 40.91 -1.51
C ARG A 800 36.27 41.98 -2.60
N ALA A 801 35.23 42.80 -2.70
CA ALA A 801 35.22 43.97 -3.56
C ALA A 801 36.33 44.95 -3.19
#